data_AF-A0A1M6YPQ1-F1
#
_entry.id   AF-A0A1M6YPQ1-F1
#
_cell.length_a   1.000
_cell.length_b   1.000
_cell.length_c   1.000
_cell.angle_alpha   90.00
_cell.angle_beta   90.00
_cell.angle_gamma   90.00
#
_symmetry.space_group_name_H-M   'P 1'
#
loop_
_entity.id
_entity.type
_entity.pdbx_description
1 polymer ?
#
loop_
_entity_poly.entity_id
_entity_poly.type
_entity_poly.pdbx_seq_one_letter_code
_entity_poly.pdbx_strand_id
1 'polypeptide(L)'
;MNALKKKSLTKSLTLIVMLVLLCNLFTAIPVSAADRGAWAPNTAYAVSDTVTYSGSTYTCRQAHTSLVGWEPSNVPALWEQGGSGTTPTPTPTPPTPPTPTAPTTNGVTFYADKSYGGTAVTLDVGTYTMTQLNAAGIPNDWMSSLRVPSGYMVEVYQNDSFTGTKWTYTADSSWVGTDVNDQMTSVKILAAVFYADIDYGGTAAALQPGSYTMAQLNAKGIPNDWMSSLKIPSGWTVEVYQNDNFTGTKWTFNASSSWVGTDVNDQMSSVKIYTGSPARLSFGVISDIHLNGSTTIQQEETNLTKALIKFKADNIKVLMIAGDMANAGETAAYQKFNTIFNSVFTDPLTAPQKVFVMGNHDYWNGMSVRDAQSNFTNTLGCTMNTNISVDGYHFIGLSTEAGDTNGVFTSKSTEWLKTQLDAAVAENPSNPIFVTFHQPVLNTVYLSDEWGNATLDSILKNYPQVVTFAGHSHAVLEDERSIYQLNYTCVGTSTLTYTELESGKANGTIPPRASEVAQGIIGTISNTAVTLQRYDFHNDCQIKSNWVLNRPLSKNTFVYTSARADTSAAPYFEAGSKVTTSNITNVSATLTFTQAKDVDFVHSYRIQVYDTATNAIVKDFPIFSDFYLGLQRMASTLSYSVGGLNADTNYGVHIYGIESFGKQSQPITTTFTTLPEQPPVDVLNVNFTDGTAKDNSSYNTSYKLKNNAQVQLDSTLKKNVLVLDGTNYANYYVSDAQLNLISNQFTLETVFKMNTIQNQAIVENCQNSGIGFESTSTGLVELWAYIGGSYKHVGVQLQSGIYYHLVATYDGSNLNLYLNGQLVDSSAASGTISHTSGVAMCLGGDPDTTGNATLLLNGNIALTRIMNKAISAADVQSLYTKFLN
;
A
#
# COMPACT_ATOMS: atom_id res chain seq x y z
N MET A 1 12.18 -28.21 -68.56
CA MET A 1 10.83 -28.69 -68.94
C MET A 1 9.85 -27.99 -68.01
N ASN A 2 9.44 -26.78 -68.36
CA ASN A 2 8.24 -26.43 -69.13
C ASN A 2 7.07 -26.15 -68.17
N ALA A 3 6.33 -25.05 -68.21
CA ALA A 3 6.44 -23.79 -68.91
C ALA A 3 5.22 -22.95 -68.48
N LEU A 4 5.38 -21.61 -68.47
CA LEU A 4 4.35 -20.60 -68.83
C LEU A 4 3.30 -20.26 -67.74
N LYS A 5 2.97 -18.99 -67.45
CA LYS A 5 3.10 -17.75 -68.25
C LYS A 5 2.90 -16.49 -67.37
N LYS A 6 3.79 -15.50 -67.58
CA LYS A 6 3.59 -14.04 -67.85
C LYS A 6 2.66 -13.24 -66.91
N LYS A 7 2.99 -12.02 -66.45
CA LYS A 7 3.92 -10.98 -66.95
C LYS A 7 4.17 -9.93 -65.85
N SER A 8 5.41 -9.43 -65.79
CA SER A 8 5.91 -8.35 -64.94
C SER A 8 5.56 -6.95 -65.49
N LEU A 9 5.80 -5.89 -64.71
CA LEU A 9 6.84 -4.92 -65.06
C LEU A 9 7.27 -4.09 -63.84
N THR A 10 8.56 -3.77 -63.85
CA THR A 10 9.45 -3.52 -62.71
C THR A 10 10.08 -2.12 -62.75
N LYS A 11 10.28 -1.58 -61.55
CA LYS A 11 11.48 -0.90 -61.02
C LYS A 11 12.07 0.35 -61.69
N SER A 12 12.33 1.29 -60.79
CA SER A 12 13.23 2.44 -60.75
C SER A 12 14.50 2.42 -61.61
N LEU A 13 14.96 3.66 -61.90
CA LEU A 13 16.35 4.11 -61.93
C LEU A 13 16.95 4.44 -63.33
N THR A 14 16.62 5.60 -63.89
CA THR A 14 17.56 6.39 -64.72
C THR A 14 17.04 7.82 -64.89
N LEU A 15 17.55 8.80 -64.13
CA LEU A 15 17.69 10.22 -64.55
C LEU A 15 18.31 11.08 -63.42
N ILE A 16 19.50 10.69 -62.96
CA ILE A 16 20.48 11.64 -62.41
C ILE A 16 21.53 11.75 -63.51
N VAL A 17 21.99 12.97 -63.81
CA VAL A 17 22.89 13.36 -64.93
C VAL A 17 22.19 13.74 -66.26
N MET A 18 21.21 14.63 -66.16
CA MET A 18 21.07 15.76 -67.10
C MET A 18 20.92 17.06 -66.29
N LEU A 19 21.83 17.22 -65.32
CA LEU A 19 22.17 18.51 -64.74
C LEU A 19 23.18 19.17 -65.70
N VAL A 20 23.02 20.47 -65.97
CA VAL A 20 23.99 21.37 -66.62
C VAL A 20 24.02 21.41 -68.16
N LEU A 21 22.89 21.72 -68.83
CA LEU A 21 22.95 22.56 -70.04
C LEU A 21 21.61 23.19 -70.45
N LEU A 22 20.87 23.83 -69.53
CA LEU A 22 19.89 24.87 -69.90
C LEU A 22 19.54 25.78 -68.71
N CYS A 23 20.57 26.20 -67.96
CA CYS A 23 20.51 27.54 -67.37
C CYS A 23 20.70 28.52 -68.52
N ASN A 24 19.62 29.14 -68.99
CA ASN A 24 19.54 30.52 -69.49
C ASN A 24 18.25 30.73 -70.30
N LEU A 25 17.12 30.81 -69.61
CA LEU A 25 16.02 31.70 -69.97
C LEU A 25 15.10 31.85 -68.76
N PHE A 26 15.55 32.68 -67.83
CA PHE A 26 14.66 33.31 -66.86
C PHE A 26 13.61 34.12 -67.63
N THR A 27 12.34 33.79 -67.42
CA THR A 27 11.44 34.79 -66.86
C THR A 27 10.83 34.18 -65.59
N ALA A 28 11.32 34.62 -64.44
CA ALA A 28 10.59 34.44 -63.19
C ALA A 28 9.30 35.25 -63.35
N ILE A 29 8.16 34.58 -63.49
CA ILE A 29 6.88 35.23 -63.26
C ILE A 29 6.81 35.41 -61.75
N PRO A 30 6.74 36.64 -61.20
CA PRO A 30 6.43 36.80 -59.79
C PRO A 30 5.05 36.21 -59.57
N VAL A 31 4.97 35.06 -58.91
CA VAL A 31 3.68 34.51 -58.49
C VAL A 31 3.12 35.50 -57.48
N SER A 32 2.08 36.18 -57.90
CA SER A 32 1.35 37.15 -57.09
C SER A 32 0.65 36.39 -55.96
N ALA A 33 0.58 36.99 -54.77
CA ALA A 33 -0.25 36.52 -53.68
C ALA A 33 -1.66 36.17 -54.20
N ALA A 34 -2.08 34.91 -54.07
CA ALA A 34 -3.40 34.48 -54.49
C ALA A 34 -4.29 34.21 -53.28
N ASP A 35 -5.55 34.65 -53.34
CA ASP A 35 -6.58 34.16 -52.43
C ASP A 35 -6.93 32.72 -52.82
N ARG A 36 -6.65 31.80 -51.91
CA ARG A 36 -6.84 30.35 -52.08
C ARG A 36 -8.15 29.88 -51.44
N GLY A 37 -8.99 30.78 -50.92
CA GLY A 37 -10.23 30.44 -50.25
C GLY A 37 -9.99 29.74 -48.93
N ALA A 38 -10.84 28.78 -48.55
CA ALA A 38 -10.69 28.06 -47.29
C ALA A 38 -9.41 27.21 -47.26
N TRP A 39 -8.69 27.20 -46.14
CA TRP A 39 -7.53 26.31 -45.96
C TRP A 39 -7.95 24.84 -46.09
N ALA A 40 -7.13 24.04 -46.77
CA ALA A 40 -7.35 22.62 -46.97
C ALA A 40 -6.05 21.84 -46.71
N PRO A 41 -6.13 20.61 -46.16
CA PRO A 41 -4.96 19.76 -46.01
C PRO A 41 -4.47 19.21 -47.36
N ASN A 42 -3.22 18.76 -47.42
CA ASN A 42 -2.55 18.22 -48.61
C ASN A 42 -2.55 19.16 -49.83
N THR A 43 -2.61 20.47 -49.58
CA THR A 43 -2.68 21.51 -50.61
C THR A 43 -1.39 22.32 -50.61
N ALA A 44 -0.81 22.52 -51.80
CA ALA A 44 0.41 23.32 -51.96
C ALA A 44 0.09 24.81 -51.91
N TYR A 45 0.68 25.51 -50.95
CA TYR A 45 0.56 26.95 -50.75
C TYR A 45 1.90 27.63 -51.01
N ALA A 46 1.88 28.70 -51.80
CA ALA A 46 3.05 29.54 -52.03
C ALA A 46 3.16 30.63 -50.94
N VAL A 47 4.35 31.20 -50.77
CA VAL A 47 4.53 32.35 -49.85
C VAL A 47 3.62 33.50 -50.30
N SER A 48 2.95 34.14 -49.35
CA SER A 48 1.95 35.19 -49.51
C SER A 48 0.58 34.76 -50.03
N ASP A 49 0.34 33.47 -50.30
CA ASP A 49 -1.04 32.99 -50.52
C ASP A 49 -1.89 33.27 -49.28
N THR A 50 -3.13 33.70 -49.47
CA THR A 50 -4.08 33.92 -48.37
C THR A 50 -5.12 32.82 -48.33
N VAL A 51 -5.46 32.35 -47.13
CA VAL A 51 -6.49 31.34 -46.88
C VAL A 51 -7.41 31.79 -45.75
N THR A 52 -8.64 31.32 -45.74
CA THR A 52 -9.57 31.50 -44.62
C THR A 52 -9.63 30.22 -43.78
N TYR A 53 -9.46 30.35 -42.48
CA TYR A 53 -9.60 29.25 -41.54
C TYR A 53 -10.22 29.77 -40.24
N SER A 54 -11.28 29.11 -39.75
CA SER A 54 -12.01 29.53 -38.55
C SER A 54 -12.43 31.02 -38.53
N GLY A 55 -12.90 31.52 -39.67
CA GLY A 55 -13.40 32.89 -39.83
C GLY A 55 -12.32 33.99 -39.88
N SER A 56 -11.05 33.64 -39.81
CA SER A 56 -9.92 34.57 -39.96
C SER A 56 -9.15 34.31 -41.26
N THR A 57 -8.60 35.37 -41.84
CA THR A 57 -7.71 35.27 -43.01
C THR A 57 -6.26 35.12 -42.55
N TYR A 58 -5.55 34.17 -43.14
CA TYR A 58 -4.15 33.87 -42.87
C TYR A 58 -3.33 33.95 -44.15
N THR A 59 -2.14 34.53 -44.06
CA THR A 59 -1.16 34.66 -45.13
C THR A 59 -0.05 33.62 -44.93
N CYS A 60 0.24 32.82 -45.96
CA CYS A 60 1.28 31.80 -45.94
C CYS A 60 2.67 32.46 -45.87
N ARG A 61 3.46 32.13 -44.84
CA ARG A 61 4.81 32.70 -44.64
C ARG A 61 5.90 31.95 -45.39
N GLN A 62 5.73 30.64 -45.58
CA GLN A 62 6.73 29.74 -46.17
C GLN A 62 6.03 28.77 -47.11
N ALA A 63 6.52 28.60 -48.34
CA ALA A 63 5.88 27.71 -49.29
C ALA A 63 5.95 26.25 -48.81
N HIS A 64 4.81 25.57 -48.75
CA HIS A 64 4.71 24.20 -48.25
C HIS A 64 3.48 23.49 -48.84
N THR A 65 3.44 22.17 -48.71
CA THR A 65 2.19 21.40 -48.87
C THR A 65 1.62 21.15 -47.48
N SER A 66 0.41 21.62 -47.22
CA SER A 66 -0.25 21.51 -45.92
C SER A 66 -0.47 20.04 -45.54
N LEU A 67 -0.46 19.74 -44.24
CA LEU A 67 -0.82 18.42 -43.70
C LEU A 67 -1.91 18.59 -42.64
N VAL A 68 -2.64 17.52 -42.35
CA VAL A 68 -3.60 17.53 -41.23
C VAL A 68 -2.83 17.75 -39.92
N GLY A 69 -3.28 18.71 -39.10
CA GLY A 69 -2.58 19.20 -37.91
C GLY A 69 -1.71 20.44 -38.15
N TRP A 70 -1.60 20.91 -39.40
CA TRP A 70 -0.89 22.16 -39.77
C TRP A 70 -1.86 23.28 -40.14
N GLU A 71 -3.02 23.31 -39.49
CA GLU A 71 -4.02 24.34 -39.71
C GLU A 71 -3.46 25.73 -39.33
N PRO A 72 -3.87 26.82 -40.00
CA PRO A 72 -3.24 28.13 -39.86
C PRO A 72 -3.12 28.69 -38.43
N SER A 73 -4.04 28.36 -37.53
CA SER A 73 -3.98 28.77 -36.11
C SER A 73 -2.97 27.99 -35.29
N ASN A 74 -2.59 26.79 -35.73
CA ASN A 74 -1.81 25.81 -34.95
C ASN A 74 -0.31 25.89 -35.27
N VAL A 75 0.08 26.40 -36.44
CA VAL A 75 1.49 26.45 -36.89
C VAL A 75 1.92 27.86 -37.38
N PRO A 76 2.15 28.83 -36.46
CA PRO A 76 2.47 30.23 -36.79
C PRO A 76 3.79 30.43 -37.58
N ALA A 77 4.66 29.42 -37.60
CA ALA A 77 5.87 29.43 -38.43
C ALA A 77 5.56 29.37 -39.94
N LEU A 78 4.40 28.83 -40.31
CA LEU A 78 3.93 28.70 -41.69
C LEU A 78 2.84 29.71 -42.05
N TRP A 79 2.13 30.29 -41.07
CA TRP A 79 0.99 31.17 -41.30
C TRP A 79 1.02 32.45 -40.45
N GLU A 80 0.63 33.57 -41.04
CA GLU A 80 0.45 34.88 -40.40
C GLU A 80 -1.04 35.25 -40.40
N GLN A 81 -1.61 35.67 -39.28
CA GLN A 81 -3.00 36.14 -39.26
C GLN A 81 -3.10 37.57 -39.81
N GLY A 82 -3.88 37.77 -40.88
CA GLY A 82 -4.13 39.07 -41.55
C GLY A 82 -3.67 39.13 -43.02
N GLY A 83 -4.57 39.61 -43.91
CA GLY A 83 -4.32 39.90 -45.33
C GLY A 83 -5.53 40.61 -45.98
N SER A 84 -5.32 41.72 -46.69
CA SER A 84 -6.38 42.60 -47.19
C SER A 84 -6.96 42.16 -48.54
N GLY A 85 -8.19 41.64 -48.55
CA GLY A 85 -9.02 41.48 -49.75
C GLY A 85 -10.25 42.40 -49.68
N THR A 86 -10.44 43.27 -50.67
CA THR A 86 -11.45 44.33 -50.73
C THR A 86 -12.86 43.82 -51.06
N THR A 87 -13.88 44.31 -50.35
CA THR A 87 -15.31 44.06 -50.58
C THR A 87 -15.94 45.17 -51.43
N PRO A 88 -16.81 44.91 -52.43
CA PRO A 88 -17.67 45.95 -53.00
C PRO A 88 -19.03 46.03 -52.29
N THR A 89 -19.47 47.27 -52.07
CA THR A 89 -20.68 47.75 -51.39
C THR A 89 -21.99 47.35 -52.11
N PRO A 90 -23.10 47.04 -51.42
CA PRO A 90 -24.40 46.78 -52.05
C PRO A 90 -25.30 48.02 -52.17
N THR A 91 -26.05 48.08 -53.28
CA THR A 91 -27.14 49.03 -53.58
C THR A 91 -28.49 48.44 -53.12
N PRO A 92 -29.45 49.24 -52.60
CA PRO A 92 -30.66 48.74 -51.94
C PRO A 92 -31.76 48.27 -52.91
N THR A 93 -32.55 47.27 -52.50
CA THR A 93 -33.79 46.80 -53.18
C THR A 93 -34.97 46.77 -52.18
N PRO A 94 -36.23 47.05 -52.58
CA PRO A 94 -37.41 47.26 -51.69
C PRO A 94 -38.00 45.97 -51.08
N PRO A 95 -38.94 46.05 -50.12
CA PRO A 95 -39.13 45.09 -49.05
C PRO A 95 -39.88 43.82 -49.47
N THR A 96 -39.38 42.68 -49.03
CA THR A 96 -40.11 41.40 -48.98
C THR A 96 -40.97 41.32 -47.70
N PRO A 97 -42.12 40.62 -47.72
CA PRO A 97 -43.05 40.53 -46.58
C PRO A 97 -42.43 39.79 -45.39
N PRO A 98 -42.95 39.98 -44.16
CA PRO A 98 -42.31 39.48 -42.96
C PRO A 98 -42.28 37.94 -42.96
N THR A 99 -41.07 37.38 -42.94
CA THR A 99 -40.85 36.02 -42.46
C THR A 99 -41.28 36.00 -40.98
N PRO A 100 -42.14 35.07 -40.54
CA PRO A 100 -42.57 35.01 -39.16
C PRO A 100 -41.34 34.82 -38.27
N THR A 101 -41.12 35.79 -37.39
CA THR A 101 -40.15 35.70 -36.30
C THR A 101 -40.58 34.50 -35.45
N ALA A 102 -39.73 33.48 -35.41
CA ALA A 102 -39.96 32.35 -34.52
C ALA A 102 -40.07 32.87 -33.07
N PRO A 103 -41.01 32.35 -32.27
CA PRO A 103 -41.10 32.69 -30.85
C PRO A 103 -39.74 32.44 -30.19
N THR A 104 -39.34 33.34 -29.29
CA THR A 104 -38.16 33.17 -28.43
C THR A 104 -38.40 31.95 -27.53
N THR A 105 -38.02 30.78 -28.00
CA THR A 105 -38.04 29.55 -27.21
C THR A 105 -36.74 29.46 -26.39
N ASN A 106 -36.85 29.11 -25.11
CA ASN A 106 -35.72 28.98 -24.19
C ASN A 106 -34.96 27.65 -24.41
N GLY A 107 -34.63 27.30 -25.67
CA GLY A 107 -34.00 26.03 -26.02
C GLY A 107 -33.62 25.88 -27.49
N VAL A 108 -32.95 24.78 -27.82
CA VAL A 108 -32.50 24.46 -29.19
C VAL A 108 -33.60 23.69 -29.91
N THR A 109 -33.93 24.09 -31.14
CA THR A 109 -34.99 23.45 -31.93
C THR A 109 -34.39 22.61 -33.05
N PHE A 110 -34.72 21.32 -33.09
CA PHE A 110 -34.30 20.34 -34.10
C PHE A 110 -35.45 20.06 -35.07
N TYR A 111 -35.11 19.83 -36.33
CA TYR A 111 -36.06 19.64 -37.43
C TYR A 111 -35.75 18.35 -38.22
N ALA A 112 -36.82 17.64 -38.58
CA ALA A 112 -36.76 16.40 -39.37
C ALA A 112 -36.18 16.63 -40.77
N ASP A 113 -36.47 17.79 -41.37
CA ASP A 113 -36.09 18.09 -42.75
C ASP A 113 -35.13 19.29 -42.80
N LYS A 114 -34.44 19.43 -43.95
CA LYS A 114 -33.63 20.61 -44.25
C LYS A 114 -34.48 21.89 -44.28
N SER A 115 -33.81 23.03 -44.18
CA SER A 115 -34.41 24.36 -44.23
C SER A 115 -35.47 24.60 -43.15
N TYR A 116 -35.31 23.96 -41.99
CA TYR A 116 -36.22 24.04 -40.85
C TYR A 116 -37.64 23.51 -41.17
N GLY A 117 -37.72 22.54 -42.08
CA GLY A 117 -38.97 21.87 -42.47
C GLY A 117 -39.27 20.64 -41.60
N GLY A 118 -40.43 20.04 -41.84
CA GLY A 118 -40.84 18.80 -41.16
C GLY A 118 -41.30 19.02 -39.72
N THR A 119 -41.33 17.92 -38.95
CA THR A 119 -41.65 17.98 -37.51
C THR A 119 -40.51 18.65 -36.75
N ALA A 120 -40.85 19.48 -35.77
CA ALA A 120 -39.89 20.25 -34.97
C ALA A 120 -40.03 19.91 -33.48
N VAL A 121 -38.91 19.74 -32.80
CA VAL A 121 -38.86 19.51 -31.34
C VAL A 121 -37.84 20.46 -30.72
N THR A 122 -38.24 21.15 -29.65
CA THR A 122 -37.36 22.03 -28.88
C THR A 122 -36.93 21.34 -27.59
N LEU A 123 -35.62 21.34 -27.32
CA LEU A 123 -35.02 20.81 -26.10
C LEU A 123 -34.32 21.92 -25.32
N ASP A 124 -34.47 21.88 -24.00
CA ASP A 124 -33.77 22.76 -23.07
C ASP A 124 -32.29 22.35 -22.91
N VAL A 125 -31.51 23.19 -22.23
CA VAL A 125 -30.15 22.82 -21.77
C VAL A 125 -30.17 21.49 -21.01
N GLY A 126 -29.24 20.59 -21.36
CA GLY A 126 -29.19 19.25 -20.79
C GLY A 126 -28.44 18.26 -21.66
N THR A 127 -28.39 17.01 -21.19
CA THR A 127 -27.80 15.88 -21.90
C THR A 127 -28.89 14.86 -22.18
N TYR A 128 -29.04 14.46 -23.44
CA TYR A 128 -30.12 13.58 -23.89
C TYR A 128 -29.52 12.35 -24.57
N THR A 129 -29.71 11.20 -23.93
CA THR A 129 -29.45 9.88 -24.54
C THR A 129 -30.53 9.55 -25.56
N MET A 130 -30.33 8.51 -26.37
CA MET A 130 -31.30 8.06 -27.36
C MET A 130 -32.68 7.80 -26.74
N THR A 131 -32.73 7.21 -25.54
CA THR A 131 -34.01 6.97 -24.85
C THR A 131 -34.73 8.28 -24.52
N GLN A 132 -33.98 9.30 -24.09
CA GLN A 132 -34.54 10.60 -23.74
C GLN A 132 -34.97 11.41 -24.98
N LEU A 133 -34.21 11.31 -26.07
CA LEU A 133 -34.57 11.89 -27.35
C LEU A 133 -35.86 11.29 -27.90
N ASN A 134 -35.98 9.96 -27.91
CA ASN A 134 -37.19 9.26 -28.33
C ASN A 134 -38.40 9.68 -27.47
N ALA A 135 -38.22 9.79 -26.15
CA ALA A 135 -39.27 10.25 -25.25
C ALA A 135 -39.70 11.70 -25.50
N ALA A 136 -38.77 12.55 -25.95
CA ALA A 136 -39.04 13.93 -26.36
C ALA A 136 -39.61 14.04 -27.79
N GLY A 137 -39.79 12.92 -28.50
CA GLY A 137 -40.34 12.90 -29.86
C GLY A 137 -39.30 13.08 -30.97
N ILE A 138 -38.01 12.92 -30.68
CA ILE A 138 -36.92 12.93 -31.66
C ILE A 138 -36.44 11.47 -31.87
N PRO A 139 -36.80 10.84 -33.00
CA PRO A 139 -36.30 9.50 -33.34
C PRO A 139 -34.78 9.45 -33.50
N ASN A 140 -34.22 8.23 -33.43
CA ASN A 140 -32.82 8.02 -33.79
C ASN A 140 -32.54 8.42 -35.23
N ASP A 141 -31.35 8.96 -35.51
CA ASP A 141 -30.87 9.16 -36.88
C ASP A 141 -31.87 9.98 -37.72
N TRP A 142 -32.33 11.11 -37.18
CA TRP A 142 -33.51 11.83 -37.71
C TRP A 142 -33.30 13.30 -38.08
N MET A 143 -32.24 13.92 -37.59
CA MET A 143 -32.09 15.37 -37.63
C MET A 143 -31.40 15.84 -38.92
N SER A 144 -32.05 16.79 -39.63
CA SER A 144 -31.53 17.40 -40.87
C SER A 144 -31.24 18.91 -40.77
N SER A 145 -31.85 19.63 -39.82
CA SER A 145 -31.54 21.04 -39.55
C SER A 145 -31.86 21.42 -38.10
N LEU A 146 -31.26 22.51 -37.61
CA LEU A 146 -31.45 22.99 -36.23
C LEU A 146 -31.33 24.50 -36.10
N ARG A 147 -32.05 25.07 -35.13
CA ARG A 147 -31.90 26.46 -34.68
C ARG A 147 -31.25 26.51 -33.31
N VAL A 148 -30.17 27.28 -33.20
CA VAL A 148 -29.33 27.39 -32.00
C VAL A 148 -29.36 28.83 -31.51
N PRO A 149 -30.05 29.13 -30.40
CA PRO A 149 -30.08 30.49 -29.85
C PRO A 149 -28.68 31.01 -29.49
N SER A 150 -28.52 32.33 -29.50
CA SER A 150 -27.24 32.96 -29.14
C SER A 150 -26.83 32.57 -27.72
N GLY A 151 -25.55 32.19 -27.54
CA GLY A 151 -25.02 31.75 -26.25
C GLY A 151 -25.18 30.25 -25.98
N TYR A 152 -25.78 29.48 -26.88
CA TYR A 152 -25.85 28.01 -26.80
C TYR A 152 -24.79 27.32 -27.65
N MET A 153 -24.37 26.14 -27.18
CA MET A 153 -23.56 25.19 -27.93
C MET A 153 -24.25 23.83 -27.93
N VAL A 154 -24.29 23.17 -29.08
CA VAL A 154 -24.90 21.86 -29.28
C VAL A 154 -23.83 20.88 -29.71
N GLU A 155 -23.63 19.81 -28.96
CA GLU A 155 -22.79 18.68 -29.35
C GLU A 155 -23.67 17.50 -29.75
N VAL A 156 -23.67 17.18 -31.05
CA VAL A 156 -24.39 16.06 -31.65
C VAL A 156 -23.44 14.87 -31.74
N TYR A 157 -23.90 13.70 -31.34
CA TYR A 157 -23.10 12.48 -31.31
C TYR A 157 -23.74 11.38 -32.17
N GLN A 158 -22.87 10.72 -32.95
CA GLN A 158 -23.28 9.63 -33.84
C GLN A 158 -23.81 8.41 -33.10
N ASN A 159 -23.31 8.14 -31.89
CA ASN A 159 -23.73 6.99 -31.08
C ASN A 159 -24.39 7.44 -29.77
N ASP A 160 -25.06 6.52 -29.09
CA ASP A 160 -25.69 6.81 -27.80
C ASP A 160 -24.63 7.02 -26.70
N SER A 161 -25.07 7.57 -25.57
CA SER A 161 -24.24 7.88 -24.41
C SER A 161 -23.04 8.78 -24.76
N PHE A 162 -23.23 9.67 -25.74
CA PHE A 162 -22.28 10.71 -26.13
C PHE A 162 -20.94 10.17 -26.66
N THR A 163 -21.01 9.08 -27.43
CA THR A 163 -19.84 8.41 -28.04
C THR A 163 -19.86 8.51 -29.57
N GLY A 164 -18.78 8.07 -30.24
CA GLY A 164 -18.66 8.14 -31.70
C GLY A 164 -18.26 9.52 -32.22
N THR A 165 -18.52 9.76 -33.50
CA THR A 165 -18.22 11.04 -34.16
C THR A 165 -19.06 12.16 -33.52
N LYS A 166 -18.41 13.29 -33.22
CA LYS A 166 -19.03 14.46 -32.60
C LYS A 166 -19.05 15.63 -33.58
N TRP A 167 -20.21 16.28 -33.71
CA TRP A 167 -20.37 17.54 -34.42
C TRP A 167 -20.85 18.64 -33.48
N THR A 168 -20.45 19.88 -33.73
CA THR A 168 -20.71 21.01 -32.83
C THR A 168 -21.34 22.17 -33.56
N TYR A 169 -22.42 22.72 -33.00
CA TYR A 169 -23.15 23.86 -33.56
C TYR A 169 -23.31 24.96 -32.51
N THR A 170 -22.99 26.20 -32.89
CA THR A 170 -23.13 27.41 -32.06
C THR A 170 -24.01 28.48 -32.72
N ALA A 171 -24.64 28.13 -33.84
CA ALA A 171 -25.53 28.99 -34.62
C ALA A 171 -26.51 28.12 -35.43
N ASP A 172 -27.59 28.76 -35.91
CA ASP A 172 -28.57 28.14 -36.81
C ASP A 172 -27.89 27.45 -37.99
N SER A 173 -28.37 26.24 -38.32
CA SER A 173 -27.97 25.53 -39.53
C SER A 173 -29.20 25.02 -40.26
N SER A 174 -29.47 25.60 -41.43
CA SER A 174 -30.54 25.16 -42.33
C SER A 174 -30.25 23.81 -42.99
N TRP A 175 -29.02 23.29 -42.86
CA TRP A 175 -28.62 21.97 -43.36
C TRP A 175 -27.36 21.51 -42.63
N VAL A 176 -27.43 20.38 -41.92
CA VAL A 176 -26.34 19.91 -41.06
C VAL A 176 -25.16 19.28 -41.79
N GLY A 177 -25.29 19.03 -43.10
CA GLY A 177 -24.26 18.41 -43.92
C GLY A 177 -24.50 16.91 -44.14
N THR A 178 -23.91 16.36 -45.20
CA THR A 178 -24.11 14.95 -45.59
C THR A 178 -23.65 13.96 -44.53
N ASP A 179 -22.62 14.32 -43.77
CA ASP A 179 -21.99 13.42 -42.81
C ASP A 179 -22.74 13.38 -41.45
N VAL A 180 -23.60 14.36 -41.19
CA VAL A 180 -24.35 14.50 -39.92
C VAL A 180 -25.84 14.23 -40.09
N ASN A 181 -26.35 14.44 -41.30
CA ASN A 181 -27.77 14.26 -41.59
C ASN A 181 -28.20 12.83 -41.23
N ASP A 182 -29.26 12.74 -40.44
CA ASP A 182 -29.83 11.46 -40.01
C ASP A 182 -28.78 10.59 -39.29
N GLN A 183 -27.91 11.19 -38.48
CA GLN A 183 -26.90 10.48 -37.68
C GLN A 183 -26.95 10.82 -36.19
N MET A 184 -27.89 11.65 -35.74
CA MET A 184 -27.97 12.05 -34.33
C MET A 184 -28.58 10.93 -33.47
N THR A 185 -27.77 10.33 -32.62
CA THR A 185 -28.21 9.30 -31.65
C THR A 185 -28.20 9.80 -30.20
N SER A 186 -27.33 10.75 -29.86
CA SER A 186 -27.40 11.48 -28.58
C SER A 186 -26.92 12.93 -28.71
N VAL A 187 -27.34 13.81 -27.81
CA VAL A 187 -27.03 15.24 -27.91
C VAL A 187 -26.80 15.89 -26.54
N LYS A 188 -25.85 16.82 -26.48
CA LYS A 188 -25.69 17.75 -25.35
C LYS A 188 -26.00 19.16 -25.80
N ILE A 189 -26.84 19.85 -25.02
CA ILE A 189 -27.17 21.26 -25.20
C ILE A 189 -26.56 21.99 -24.00
N LEU A 190 -25.62 22.88 -24.27
CA LEU A 190 -24.69 23.43 -23.30
C LEU A 190 -24.77 24.97 -23.30
N ALA A 191 -25.28 25.54 -22.20
CA ALA A 191 -25.26 26.96 -21.88
C ALA A 191 -25.62 27.18 -20.40
N ALA A 192 -25.01 28.16 -19.71
CA ALA A 192 -25.56 28.66 -18.47
C ALA A 192 -26.66 29.68 -18.81
N VAL A 193 -27.90 29.41 -18.41
CA VAL A 193 -29.06 30.23 -18.76
C VAL A 193 -29.55 30.93 -17.50
N PHE A 194 -29.57 32.26 -17.50
CA PHE A 194 -30.01 33.10 -16.39
C PHE A 194 -31.39 33.69 -16.68
N TYR A 195 -32.21 33.83 -15.64
CA TYR A 195 -33.60 34.23 -15.74
C TYR A 195 -33.92 35.37 -14.78
N ALA A 196 -34.75 36.31 -15.25
CA ALA A 196 -35.21 37.47 -14.48
C ALA A 196 -36.04 37.08 -13.26
N ASP A 197 -36.85 36.02 -13.40
CA ASP A 197 -37.82 35.61 -12.39
C ASP A 197 -37.48 34.22 -11.85
N ILE A 198 -38.13 33.86 -10.75
CA ILE A 198 -38.07 32.52 -10.18
C ILE A 198 -38.67 31.47 -11.14
N ASP A 199 -38.43 30.19 -10.86
CA ASP A 199 -38.95 29.04 -11.62
C ASP A 199 -38.60 29.07 -13.11
N TYR A 200 -37.45 29.65 -13.45
CA TYR A 200 -36.97 29.83 -14.82
C TYR A 200 -37.92 30.68 -15.68
N GLY A 201 -38.65 31.60 -15.03
CA GLY A 201 -39.58 32.54 -15.64
C GLY A 201 -38.91 33.82 -16.14
N GLY A 202 -39.71 34.68 -16.77
CA GLY A 202 -39.27 36.00 -17.23
C GLY A 202 -38.34 35.96 -18.45
N THR A 203 -37.63 37.07 -18.68
CA THR A 203 -36.62 37.15 -19.75
C THR A 203 -35.40 36.30 -19.40
N ALA A 204 -34.80 35.67 -20.41
CA ALA A 204 -33.68 34.76 -20.24
C ALA A 204 -32.50 35.14 -21.13
N ALA A 205 -31.29 34.87 -20.65
CA ALA A 205 -30.06 35.05 -21.41
C ALA A 205 -29.07 33.92 -21.15
N ALA A 206 -28.39 33.48 -22.21
CA ALA A 206 -27.47 32.35 -22.16
C ALA A 206 -26.02 32.80 -22.33
N LEU A 207 -25.14 32.24 -21.51
CA LEU A 207 -23.71 32.47 -21.55
C LEU A 207 -22.93 31.15 -21.69
N GLN A 208 -21.82 31.23 -22.41
CA GLN A 208 -20.82 30.16 -22.51
C GLN A 208 -19.80 30.30 -21.36
N PRO A 209 -18.91 29.30 -21.17
CA PRO A 209 -17.82 29.41 -20.20
C PRO A 209 -16.94 30.62 -20.47
N GLY A 210 -16.56 31.33 -19.41
CA GLY A 210 -15.85 32.61 -19.51
C GLY A 210 -16.05 33.48 -18.28
N SER A 211 -15.41 34.65 -18.31
CA SER A 211 -15.50 35.67 -17.26
C SER A 211 -16.19 36.90 -17.83
N TYR A 212 -17.28 37.33 -17.19
CA TYR A 212 -18.12 38.43 -17.67
C TYR A 212 -18.22 39.52 -16.60
N THR A 213 -17.72 40.71 -16.92
CA THR A 213 -17.94 41.94 -16.16
C THR A 213 -19.35 42.48 -16.39
N MET A 214 -19.81 43.42 -15.57
CA MET A 214 -21.12 44.06 -15.68
C MET A 214 -21.36 44.62 -17.10
N ALA A 215 -20.35 45.25 -17.70
CA ALA A 215 -20.45 45.78 -19.06
C ALA A 215 -20.68 44.67 -20.10
N GLN A 216 -20.01 43.52 -19.93
CA GLN A 216 -20.15 42.37 -20.82
C GLN A 216 -21.49 41.66 -20.62
N LEU A 217 -22.01 41.61 -19.39
CA LEU A 217 -23.34 41.09 -19.06
C LEU A 217 -24.45 41.93 -19.70
N ASN A 218 -24.38 43.26 -19.54
CA ASN A 218 -25.33 44.18 -20.17
C ASN A 218 -25.36 44.03 -21.70
N ALA A 219 -24.20 43.87 -22.34
CA ALA A 219 -24.10 43.63 -23.78
C ALA A 219 -24.70 42.28 -24.23
N LYS A 220 -24.89 41.34 -23.29
CA LYS A 220 -25.53 40.03 -23.49
C LYS A 220 -26.98 40.00 -23.03
N GLY A 221 -27.55 41.15 -22.66
CA GLY A 221 -28.95 41.28 -22.24
C GLY A 221 -29.20 40.84 -20.81
N ILE A 222 -28.17 40.80 -19.95
CA ILE A 222 -28.27 40.52 -18.51
C ILE A 222 -28.02 41.83 -17.75
N PRO A 223 -29.07 42.52 -17.25
CA PRO A 223 -28.92 43.72 -16.43
C PRO A 223 -28.20 43.46 -15.10
N ASN A 224 -27.70 44.53 -14.47
CA ASN A 224 -27.20 44.47 -13.09
C ASN A 224 -28.32 44.07 -12.14
N ASP A 225 -28.00 43.29 -11.09
CA ASP A 225 -28.91 43.02 -9.98
C ASP A 225 -30.28 42.49 -10.45
N TRP A 226 -30.25 41.47 -11.30
CA TRP A 226 -31.43 41.05 -12.08
C TRP A 226 -31.78 39.56 -12.00
N MET A 227 -30.86 38.73 -11.55
CA MET A 227 -30.98 37.28 -11.70
C MET A 227 -31.70 36.65 -10.50
N SER A 228 -32.78 35.93 -10.78
CA SER A 228 -33.62 35.24 -9.79
C SER A 228 -33.56 33.72 -9.89
N SER A 229 -33.25 33.16 -11.06
CA SER A 229 -33.06 31.72 -11.27
C SER A 229 -32.08 31.42 -12.42
N LEU A 230 -31.55 30.20 -12.48
CA LEU A 230 -30.60 29.81 -13.53
C LEU A 230 -30.61 28.30 -13.84
N LYS A 231 -30.45 27.94 -15.11
CA LYS A 231 -30.17 26.56 -15.54
C LYS A 231 -28.69 26.39 -15.86
N ILE A 232 -28.09 25.29 -15.39
CA ILE A 232 -26.67 25.00 -15.54
C ILE A 232 -26.52 23.59 -16.14
N PRO A 233 -25.73 23.39 -17.21
CA PRO A 233 -25.43 22.07 -17.73
C PRO A 233 -24.73 21.22 -16.68
N SER A 234 -24.97 19.91 -16.70
CA SER A 234 -24.27 18.99 -15.81
C SER A 234 -22.75 19.13 -15.97
N GLY A 235 -22.05 19.28 -14.85
CA GLY A 235 -20.61 19.46 -14.81
C GLY A 235 -20.11 20.88 -15.07
N TRP A 236 -20.97 21.91 -15.11
CA TRP A 236 -20.55 23.32 -15.15
C TRP A 236 -20.67 24.00 -13.78
N THR A 237 -19.94 25.10 -13.61
CA THR A 237 -20.00 25.97 -12.42
C THR A 237 -20.24 27.40 -12.82
N VAL A 238 -21.09 28.07 -12.07
CA VAL A 238 -21.36 29.50 -12.19
C VAL A 238 -21.03 30.17 -10.85
N GLU A 239 -20.00 31.01 -10.83
CA GLU A 239 -19.66 31.88 -9.70
C GLU A 239 -20.21 33.29 -9.95
N VAL A 240 -21.19 33.69 -9.16
CA VAL A 240 -21.86 34.99 -9.19
C VAL A 240 -21.22 35.90 -8.15
N TYR A 241 -20.96 37.15 -8.51
CA TYR A 241 -20.34 38.14 -7.65
C TYR A 241 -21.25 39.35 -7.47
N GLN A 242 -21.34 39.80 -6.22
CA GLN A 242 -22.15 40.95 -5.82
C GLN A 242 -21.72 42.24 -6.51
N ASN A 243 -20.41 42.42 -6.72
CA ASN A 243 -19.85 43.61 -7.34
C ASN A 243 -19.22 43.28 -8.70
N ASP A 244 -19.01 44.31 -9.53
CA ASP A 244 -18.30 44.16 -10.80
C ASP A 244 -16.83 43.75 -10.60
N ASN A 245 -16.20 43.28 -11.68
CA ASN A 245 -14.80 42.82 -11.72
C ASN A 245 -14.50 41.69 -10.72
N PHE A 246 -15.49 40.83 -10.44
CA PHE A 246 -15.38 39.62 -9.63
C PHE A 246 -15.00 39.89 -8.16
N THR A 247 -15.57 40.96 -7.59
CA THR A 247 -15.32 41.38 -6.20
C THR A 247 -16.61 41.32 -5.37
N GLY A 248 -16.50 41.52 -4.04
CA GLY A 248 -17.63 41.44 -3.12
C GLY A 248 -18.01 39.99 -2.75
N THR A 249 -19.23 39.81 -2.26
CA THR A 249 -19.76 38.49 -1.88
C THR A 249 -19.85 37.58 -3.11
N LYS A 250 -19.39 36.34 -2.98
CA LYS A 250 -19.41 35.32 -4.04
C LYS A 250 -20.41 34.23 -3.70
N TRP A 251 -21.26 33.88 -4.67
CA TRP A 251 -22.15 32.73 -4.60
C TRP A 251 -21.83 31.76 -5.73
N THR A 252 -21.94 30.46 -5.48
CA THR A 252 -21.51 29.42 -6.42
C THR A 252 -22.65 28.44 -6.67
N PHE A 253 -22.95 28.21 -7.95
CA PHE A 253 -23.99 27.29 -8.42
C PHE A 253 -23.37 26.18 -9.29
N ASN A 254 -23.67 24.93 -8.94
CA ASN A 254 -23.14 23.73 -9.61
C ASN A 254 -24.25 22.88 -10.27
N ALA A 255 -25.50 23.36 -10.19
CA ALA A 255 -26.69 22.75 -10.75
C ALA A 255 -27.72 23.85 -11.01
N SER A 256 -28.70 23.57 -11.86
CA SER A 256 -29.84 24.46 -12.08
C SER A 256 -30.57 24.75 -10.77
N SER A 257 -30.94 26.01 -10.55
CA SER A 257 -31.76 26.43 -9.43
C SER A 257 -32.96 27.25 -9.92
N SER A 258 -34.17 26.80 -9.57
CA SER A 258 -35.40 27.55 -9.83
C SER A 258 -35.54 28.78 -8.92
N TRP A 259 -34.73 28.88 -7.87
CA TRP A 259 -34.65 30.05 -7.01
C TRP A 259 -33.23 30.19 -6.44
N VAL A 260 -32.60 31.36 -6.60
CA VAL A 260 -31.20 31.54 -6.17
C VAL A 260 -31.01 31.85 -4.69
N GLY A 261 -32.11 32.08 -3.96
CA GLY A 261 -32.08 32.41 -2.53
C GLY A 261 -32.08 33.92 -2.28
N THR A 262 -32.53 34.31 -1.09
CA THR A 262 -32.74 35.72 -0.70
C THR A 262 -31.47 36.57 -0.78
N ASP A 263 -30.32 35.97 -0.50
CA ASP A 263 -29.06 36.70 -0.41
C ASP A 263 -28.43 36.97 -1.78
N VAL A 264 -28.81 36.18 -2.80
CA VAL A 264 -28.25 36.26 -4.17
C VAL A 264 -29.20 36.94 -5.14
N ASN A 265 -30.51 36.84 -4.86
CA ASN A 265 -31.55 37.35 -5.72
C ASN A 265 -31.33 38.82 -6.05
N ASP A 266 -31.29 39.16 -7.33
CA ASP A 266 -31.10 40.53 -7.78
C ASP A 266 -29.82 41.17 -7.20
N GLN A 267 -28.73 40.40 -7.09
CA GLN A 267 -27.43 40.89 -6.62
C GLN A 267 -26.27 40.62 -7.59
N MET A 268 -26.53 40.02 -8.77
CA MET A 268 -25.45 39.68 -9.70
C MET A 268 -24.95 40.91 -10.47
N SER A 269 -23.67 41.28 -10.26
CA SER A 269 -22.98 42.33 -11.01
C SER A 269 -21.85 41.81 -11.91
N SER A 270 -21.23 40.66 -11.60
CA SER A 270 -20.30 39.97 -12.50
C SER A 270 -20.34 38.45 -12.29
N VAL A 271 -19.88 37.66 -13.28
CA VAL A 271 -19.98 36.19 -13.23
C VAL A 271 -18.79 35.49 -13.90
N LYS A 272 -18.34 34.38 -13.32
CA LYS A 272 -17.40 33.44 -13.95
C LYS A 272 -18.05 32.09 -14.16
N ILE A 273 -17.86 31.52 -15.34
CA ILE A 273 -18.48 30.27 -15.77
C ILE A 273 -17.37 29.31 -16.22
N TYR A 274 -17.38 28.11 -15.67
CA TYR A 274 -16.36 27.09 -15.89
C TYR A 274 -16.97 25.81 -16.45
N THR A 275 -16.27 25.17 -17.39
CA THR A 275 -16.50 23.76 -17.71
C THR A 275 -15.81 22.91 -16.62
N GLY A 276 -16.59 22.34 -15.72
CA GLY A 276 -16.14 21.64 -14.50
C GLY A 276 -16.91 22.17 -13.28
N SER A 277 -17.16 21.33 -12.27
CA SER A 277 -17.36 21.83 -10.88
C SER A 277 -16.14 22.71 -10.53
N PRO A 278 -16.23 23.76 -9.68
CA PRO A 278 -15.00 24.40 -9.23
C PRO A 278 -14.18 23.29 -8.58
N ALA A 279 -12.86 23.31 -8.78
CA ALA A 279 -11.97 22.25 -8.31
C ALA A 279 -12.40 21.85 -6.89
N ARG A 280 -12.88 20.61 -6.73
CA ARG A 280 -13.09 20.06 -5.39
C ARG A 280 -11.79 20.30 -4.65
N LEU A 281 -11.80 21.05 -3.55
CA LEU A 281 -10.59 21.22 -2.77
C LEU A 281 -10.12 19.81 -2.40
N SER A 282 -8.94 19.45 -2.86
CA SER A 282 -8.36 18.13 -2.67
C SER A 282 -7.17 18.21 -1.73
N PHE A 283 -7.06 17.21 -0.86
CA PHE A 283 -5.97 17.09 0.09
C PHE A 283 -5.44 15.66 0.11
N GLY A 284 -4.14 15.50 0.31
CA GLY A 284 -3.48 14.20 0.47
C GLY A 284 -3.05 14.04 1.93
N VAL A 285 -3.16 12.83 2.47
CA VAL A 285 -2.73 12.49 3.83
C VAL A 285 -1.89 11.22 3.80
N ILE A 286 -0.69 11.30 4.36
CA ILE A 286 0.24 10.18 4.56
C ILE A 286 0.86 10.29 5.96
N SER A 287 1.54 9.23 6.41
CA SER A 287 2.24 9.21 7.69
C SER A 287 3.32 8.12 7.68
N ASP A 288 4.15 8.11 8.73
CA ASP A 288 5.06 7.01 9.07
C ASP A 288 5.91 6.64 7.85
N ILE A 289 6.66 7.63 7.37
CA ILE A 289 7.52 7.54 6.19
C ILE A 289 8.86 6.92 6.57
N HIS A 290 9.35 7.16 7.80
CA HIS A 290 10.61 6.61 8.31
C HIS A 290 11.81 6.74 7.35
N LEU A 291 11.97 7.89 6.70
CA LEU A 291 13.16 8.13 5.89
C LEU A 291 14.40 8.05 6.77
N ASN A 292 15.49 7.49 6.24
CA ASN A 292 16.79 7.44 6.90
C ASN A 292 17.88 8.14 6.07
N GLY A 293 19.05 8.33 6.70
CA GLY A 293 20.23 8.94 6.08
C GLY A 293 21.00 8.06 5.08
N SER A 294 20.49 6.89 4.67
CA SER A 294 21.16 6.00 3.72
C SER A 294 21.46 6.70 2.39
N THR A 295 22.62 6.41 1.80
CA THR A 295 22.99 6.90 0.47
C THR A 295 22.48 6.02 -0.67
N THR A 296 21.92 4.85 -0.34
CA THR A 296 21.26 3.96 -1.30
C THR A 296 19.75 4.15 -1.20
N ILE A 297 19.06 4.18 -2.35
CA ILE A 297 17.61 4.37 -2.39
C ILE A 297 16.94 3.22 -1.64
N GLN A 298 16.16 3.58 -0.62
CA GLN A 298 15.37 2.63 0.17
C GLN A 298 13.91 2.51 -0.35
N GLN A 299 13.17 1.54 0.18
CA GLN A 299 11.79 1.28 -0.22
C GLN A 299 10.86 2.44 0.15
N GLU A 300 11.04 3.05 1.32
CA GLU A 300 10.30 4.20 1.81
C GLU A 300 10.47 5.43 0.90
N GLU A 301 11.66 5.63 0.31
CA GLU A 301 11.89 6.70 -0.68
C GLU A 301 11.08 6.47 -1.96
N THR A 302 11.02 5.21 -2.39
CA THR A 302 10.24 4.80 -3.56
C THR A 302 8.75 4.99 -3.30
N ASN A 303 8.26 4.58 -2.13
CA ASN A 303 6.86 4.71 -1.73
C ASN A 303 6.46 6.18 -1.61
N LEU A 304 7.28 7.01 -0.97
CA LEU A 304 7.07 8.47 -0.91
C LEU A 304 7.00 9.09 -2.30
N THR A 305 7.93 8.73 -3.19
CA THR A 305 7.95 9.26 -4.57
C THR A 305 6.65 8.91 -5.31
N LYS A 306 6.18 7.66 -5.21
CA LYS A 306 4.90 7.23 -5.80
C LYS A 306 3.72 8.00 -5.23
N ALA A 307 3.65 8.18 -3.91
CA ALA A 307 2.59 8.94 -3.25
C ALA A 307 2.54 10.40 -3.74
N LEU A 308 3.70 11.07 -3.80
CA LEU A 308 3.76 12.45 -4.28
C LEU A 308 3.42 12.58 -5.77
N ILE A 309 3.83 11.63 -6.63
CA ILE A 309 3.44 11.61 -8.05
C ILE A 309 1.92 11.47 -8.17
N LYS A 310 1.31 10.56 -7.39
CA LYS A 310 -0.15 10.38 -7.37
C LYS A 310 -0.85 11.66 -6.91
N PHE A 311 -0.38 12.30 -5.85
CA PHE A 311 -0.92 13.57 -5.36
C PHE A 311 -0.79 14.71 -6.38
N LYS A 312 0.32 14.77 -7.12
CA LYS A 312 0.47 15.72 -8.22
C LYS A 312 -0.56 15.47 -9.33
N ALA A 313 -0.74 14.21 -9.72
CA ALA A 313 -1.71 13.83 -10.75
C ALA A 313 -3.16 14.17 -10.34
N ASP A 314 -3.48 14.04 -9.06
CA ASP A 314 -4.81 14.35 -8.50
C ASP A 314 -4.96 15.81 -8.07
N ASN A 315 -4.00 16.68 -8.44
CA ASN A 315 -4.03 18.12 -8.20
C ASN A 315 -4.26 18.48 -6.72
N ILE A 316 -3.66 17.71 -5.81
CA ILE A 316 -3.73 17.94 -4.36
C ILE A 316 -3.27 19.35 -4.01
N LYS A 317 -4.09 20.08 -3.24
CA LYS A 317 -3.84 21.46 -2.80
C LYS A 317 -3.25 21.56 -1.40
N VAL A 318 -3.51 20.57 -0.55
CA VAL A 318 -2.96 20.47 0.81
C VAL A 318 -2.38 19.09 1.03
N LEU A 319 -1.11 19.01 1.46
CA LEU A 319 -0.46 17.78 1.87
C LEU A 319 -0.32 17.76 3.39
N MET A 320 -1.02 16.83 4.02
CA MET A 320 -0.93 16.52 5.44
C MET A 320 0.02 15.32 5.64
N ILE A 321 1.02 15.47 6.52
CA ILE A 321 1.89 14.36 6.92
C ILE A 321 1.77 14.19 8.44
N ALA A 322 1.21 13.07 8.87
CA ALA A 322 0.85 12.80 10.27
C ALA A 322 2.00 12.25 11.12
N GLY A 323 3.23 12.76 10.94
CA GLY A 323 4.39 12.42 11.78
C GLY A 323 5.26 11.29 11.24
N ASP A 324 6.34 11.03 11.98
CA ASP A 324 7.38 10.04 11.69
C ASP A 324 7.90 10.13 10.25
N MET A 325 8.29 11.34 9.89
CA MET A 325 8.87 11.62 8.58
C MET A 325 10.28 11.03 8.47
N ALA A 326 11.06 11.14 9.54
CA ALA A 326 12.38 10.53 9.66
C ALA A 326 12.36 9.38 10.66
N ASN A 327 13.12 8.32 10.38
CA ASN A 327 13.19 7.14 11.25
C ASN A 327 13.85 7.42 12.60
N ALA A 328 14.78 8.38 12.65
CA ALA A 328 15.40 8.80 13.91
C ALA A 328 15.66 10.30 13.91
N GLY A 329 14.78 11.09 13.27
CA GLY A 329 14.85 12.55 13.28
C GLY A 329 16.12 13.15 12.67
N GLU A 330 16.80 12.44 11.77
CA GLU A 330 18.08 12.87 11.21
C GLU A 330 17.90 13.99 10.17
N THR A 331 18.77 14.99 10.19
CA THR A 331 18.77 16.09 9.19
C THR A 331 18.83 15.57 7.75
N ALA A 332 19.61 14.50 7.50
CA ALA A 332 19.74 13.90 6.17
C ALA A 332 18.41 13.31 5.64
N ALA A 333 17.57 12.76 6.53
CA ALA A 333 16.26 12.23 6.15
C ALA A 333 15.30 13.37 5.73
N TYR A 334 15.27 14.48 6.47
CA TYR A 334 14.48 15.65 6.09
C TYR A 334 14.98 16.33 4.80
N GLN A 335 16.30 16.40 4.60
CA GLN A 335 16.89 16.90 3.35
C GLN A 335 16.45 16.03 2.16
N LYS A 336 16.49 14.71 2.35
CA LYS A 336 16.03 13.73 1.36
C LYS A 336 14.54 13.88 1.04
N PHE A 337 13.69 14.09 2.05
CA PHE A 337 12.27 14.44 1.82
C PHE A 337 12.15 15.66 0.88
N ASN A 338 12.85 16.76 1.17
CA ASN A 338 12.81 17.95 0.33
C ASN A 338 13.31 17.68 -1.09
N THR A 339 14.38 16.89 -1.24
CA THR A 339 14.89 16.50 -2.56
C THR A 339 13.81 15.77 -3.36
N ILE A 340 13.15 14.76 -2.77
CA ILE A 340 12.09 14.00 -3.43
C ILE A 340 10.90 14.92 -3.73
N PHE A 341 10.43 15.70 -2.76
CA PHE A 341 9.31 16.62 -2.92
C PHE A 341 9.54 17.63 -4.05
N ASN A 342 10.71 18.28 -4.08
CA ASN A 342 11.05 19.26 -5.11
C ASN A 342 11.30 18.62 -6.48
N SER A 343 11.67 17.34 -6.54
CA SER A 343 11.79 16.60 -7.81
C SER A 343 10.43 16.33 -8.45
N VAL A 344 9.38 16.15 -7.64
CA VAL A 344 8.01 15.92 -8.10
C VAL A 344 7.29 17.25 -8.36
N PHE A 345 7.32 18.17 -7.39
CA PHE A 345 6.67 19.48 -7.45
C PHE A 345 7.68 20.57 -7.83
N THR A 346 8.07 20.57 -9.11
CA THR A 346 9.09 21.47 -9.66
C THR A 346 8.64 22.94 -9.76
N ASP A 347 7.32 23.18 -9.81
CA ASP A 347 6.74 24.52 -9.82
C ASP A 347 6.12 24.83 -8.44
N PRO A 348 6.72 25.74 -7.66
CA PRO A 348 6.21 26.12 -6.34
C PRO A 348 4.79 26.67 -6.34
N LEU A 349 4.30 27.22 -7.45
CA LEU A 349 2.94 27.78 -7.55
C LEU A 349 1.86 26.69 -7.63
N THR A 350 2.24 25.49 -8.06
CA THR A 350 1.33 24.34 -8.17
C THR A 350 1.57 23.28 -7.10
N ALA A 351 2.61 23.45 -6.28
CA ALA A 351 2.89 22.58 -5.15
C ALA A 351 1.81 22.69 -4.05
N PRO A 352 1.48 21.58 -3.36
CA PRO A 352 0.52 21.61 -2.27
C PRO A 352 1.05 22.42 -1.07
N GLN A 353 0.15 23.11 -0.37
CA GLN A 353 0.46 23.69 0.93
C GLN A 353 0.74 22.58 1.95
N LYS A 354 1.73 22.80 2.81
CA LYS A 354 2.28 21.77 3.71
C LYS A 354 1.67 21.89 5.11
N VAL A 355 1.11 20.79 5.61
CA VAL A 355 0.67 20.64 7.01
C VAL A 355 1.40 19.43 7.57
N PHE A 356 2.61 19.67 8.05
CA PHE A 356 3.48 18.61 8.58
C PHE A 356 3.47 18.66 10.10
N VAL A 357 3.40 17.49 10.73
CA VAL A 357 3.55 17.35 12.17
C VAL A 357 4.73 16.44 12.48
N MET A 358 5.34 16.62 13.64
CA MET A 358 6.34 15.70 14.16
C MET A 358 5.65 14.51 14.85
N GLY A 359 6.22 13.33 14.68
CA GLY A 359 5.96 12.14 15.48
C GLY A 359 7.06 11.87 16.51
N ASN A 360 7.04 10.70 17.15
CA ASN A 360 8.04 10.36 18.17
C ASN A 360 9.41 10.05 17.56
N HIS A 361 9.48 9.41 16.40
CA HIS A 361 10.76 9.08 15.75
C HIS A 361 11.53 10.34 15.33
N ASP A 362 10.82 11.43 15.04
CA ASP A 362 11.42 12.73 14.67
C ASP A 362 12.26 13.34 15.82
N TYR A 363 12.14 12.81 17.05
CA TYR A 363 12.94 13.18 18.23
C TYR A 363 14.03 12.15 18.61
N TRP A 364 14.07 10.95 18.00
CA TRP A 364 15.00 9.87 18.36
C TRP A 364 16.41 10.04 17.77
N ASN A 365 16.85 11.28 17.61
CA ASN A 365 18.17 11.69 17.12
C ASN A 365 19.20 11.94 18.26
N GLY A 366 18.78 11.84 19.52
CA GLY A 366 19.61 12.16 20.69
C GLY A 366 19.85 13.66 20.93
N MET A 367 19.17 14.55 20.18
CA MET A 367 19.21 16.00 20.38
C MET A 367 18.33 16.41 21.57
N SER A 368 18.50 17.66 22.05
CA SER A 368 17.51 18.25 22.95
C SER A 368 16.17 18.43 22.22
N VAL A 369 15.06 18.43 22.95
CA VAL A 369 13.71 18.67 22.38
C VAL A 369 13.68 19.92 21.49
N ARG A 370 14.27 21.03 21.95
CA ARG A 370 14.34 22.28 21.20
C ARG A 370 15.12 22.14 19.89
N ASP A 371 16.24 21.41 19.94
CA ASP A 371 17.12 21.25 18.78
C ASP A 371 16.49 20.31 17.75
N ALA A 372 15.82 19.23 18.19
CA ALA A 372 15.05 18.35 17.31
C ALA A 372 13.92 19.12 16.59
N GLN A 373 13.16 19.94 17.33
CA GLN A 373 12.13 20.82 16.77
C GLN A 373 12.71 21.80 15.75
N SER A 374 13.84 22.43 16.09
CA SER A 374 14.53 23.37 15.20
C SER A 374 15.06 22.68 13.94
N ASN A 375 15.59 21.46 14.08
CA ASN A 375 16.05 20.65 12.95
C ASN A 375 14.92 20.34 11.98
N PHE A 376 13.76 19.92 12.48
CA PHE A 376 12.54 19.68 11.69
C PHE A 376 12.07 20.94 10.96
N THR A 377 11.84 22.04 11.70
CA THR A 377 11.30 23.28 11.10
C THR A 377 12.25 23.92 10.10
N ASN A 378 13.54 24.01 10.44
CA ASN A 378 14.53 24.69 9.60
C ASN A 378 14.83 23.89 8.34
N THR A 379 14.88 22.55 8.43
CA THR A 379 15.20 21.72 7.29
C THR A 379 14.01 21.62 6.33
N LEU A 380 12.80 21.36 6.83
CA LEU A 380 11.60 21.19 5.99
C LEU A 380 10.96 22.51 5.55
N GLY A 381 11.37 23.64 6.14
CA GLY A 381 10.79 24.96 5.87
C GLY A 381 9.32 25.03 6.30
N CYS A 382 9.02 24.51 7.49
CA CYS A 382 7.67 24.46 8.05
C CYS A 382 7.64 24.96 9.50
N THR A 383 6.44 25.09 10.06
CA THR A 383 6.22 25.45 11.47
C THR A 383 5.90 24.23 12.31
N MET A 384 6.25 24.26 13.60
CA MET A 384 5.94 23.18 14.56
C MET A 384 4.45 22.84 14.60
N ASN A 385 3.61 23.85 14.73
CA ASN A 385 2.16 23.75 14.67
C ASN A 385 1.68 24.69 13.57
N THR A 386 0.66 24.27 12.82
CA THR A 386 0.23 24.95 11.59
C THR A 386 -1.28 25.11 11.58
N ASN A 387 -1.80 26.23 11.11
CA ASN A 387 -3.20 26.42 10.74
C ASN A 387 -3.23 27.22 9.43
N ILE A 388 -3.66 26.59 8.35
CA ILE A 388 -3.85 27.24 7.05
C ILE A 388 -5.32 27.21 6.66
N SER A 389 -5.79 28.25 5.97
CA SER A 389 -7.11 28.27 5.34
C SER A 389 -6.93 28.20 3.83
N VAL A 390 -7.56 27.18 3.21
CA VAL A 390 -7.59 27.01 1.75
C VAL A 390 -9.05 26.88 1.35
N ASP A 391 -9.51 27.77 0.47
CA ASP A 391 -10.91 27.90 0.05
C ASP A 391 -11.93 27.94 1.21
N GLY A 392 -11.53 28.55 2.35
CA GLY A 392 -12.38 28.68 3.56
C GLY A 392 -12.44 27.42 4.43
N TYR A 393 -11.62 26.40 4.17
CA TYR A 393 -11.47 25.23 5.02
C TYR A 393 -10.15 25.27 5.79
N HIS A 394 -10.22 24.97 7.09
CA HIS A 394 -9.06 24.96 7.96
C HIS A 394 -8.36 23.60 7.98
N PHE A 395 -7.04 23.63 7.81
CA PHE A 395 -6.16 22.48 7.98
C PHE A 395 -5.15 22.79 9.09
N ILE A 396 -5.27 22.06 10.19
CA ILE A 396 -4.52 22.29 11.42
C ILE A 396 -3.56 21.11 11.62
N GLY A 397 -2.27 21.39 11.81
CA GLY A 397 -1.27 20.42 12.20
C GLY A 397 -0.80 20.70 13.63
N LEU A 398 -0.83 19.67 14.49
CA LEU A 398 -0.36 19.73 15.87
C LEU A 398 0.73 18.67 16.09
N SER A 399 1.96 19.11 16.29
CA SER A 399 3.08 18.21 16.61
C SER A 399 3.07 17.79 18.08
N THR A 400 3.50 16.56 18.37
CA THR A 400 3.85 16.17 19.75
C THR A 400 5.00 17.05 20.26
N GLU A 401 4.96 17.41 21.54
CA GLU A 401 5.95 18.32 22.15
C GLU A 401 7.30 17.65 22.41
N ALA A 402 7.35 16.31 22.46
CA ALA A 402 8.57 15.52 22.69
C ALA A 402 8.45 14.09 22.13
N GLY A 403 9.58 13.37 22.15
CA GLY A 403 9.76 12.02 21.57
C GLY A 403 9.26 10.84 22.39
N ASP A 404 8.35 11.05 23.33
CA ASP A 404 7.72 9.94 24.05
C ASP A 404 6.83 9.16 23.08
N THR A 405 6.92 7.82 23.08
CA THR A 405 6.16 6.98 22.13
C THR A 405 4.67 7.30 22.18
N ASN A 406 4.12 7.49 23.38
CA ASN A 406 2.69 7.79 23.57
C ASN A 406 2.31 9.24 23.20
N GLY A 407 3.27 10.09 22.83
CA GLY A 407 3.06 11.50 22.55
C GLY A 407 2.92 12.37 23.80
N VAL A 408 3.33 13.64 23.68
CA VAL A 408 3.29 14.65 24.74
C VAL A 408 2.46 15.84 24.29
N PHE A 409 1.28 15.99 24.88
CA PHE A 409 0.38 17.12 24.64
C PHE A 409 0.06 17.79 25.98
N THR A 410 0.69 18.93 26.28
CA THR A 410 0.48 19.65 27.53
C THR A 410 -0.66 20.67 27.40
N SER A 411 -0.87 21.50 28.43
CA SER A 411 -1.79 22.64 28.35
C SER A 411 -1.42 23.58 27.19
N LYS A 412 -0.13 23.70 26.86
CA LYS A 412 0.33 24.50 25.74
C LYS A 412 -0.27 24.03 24.41
N SER A 413 -0.20 22.73 24.11
CA SER A 413 -0.76 22.17 22.88
C SER A 413 -2.28 22.21 22.87
N THR A 414 -2.91 21.85 23.98
CA THR A 414 -4.38 21.77 24.07
C THR A 414 -5.05 23.15 24.01
N GLU A 415 -4.50 24.17 24.68
CA GLU A 415 -5.00 25.56 24.61
C GLU A 415 -4.77 26.18 23.23
N TRP A 416 -3.60 25.92 22.62
CA TRP A 416 -3.32 26.39 21.26
C TRP A 416 -4.31 25.78 20.26
N LEU A 417 -4.51 24.45 20.30
CA LEU A 417 -5.45 23.77 19.41
C LEU A 417 -6.88 24.29 19.60
N LYS A 418 -7.33 24.43 20.86
CA LYS A 418 -8.65 24.98 21.17
C LYS A 418 -8.83 26.38 20.56
N THR A 419 -7.82 27.24 20.66
CA THR A 419 -7.86 28.59 20.09
C THR A 419 -8.03 28.55 18.56
N GLN A 420 -7.33 27.64 17.87
CA GLN A 420 -7.47 27.48 16.42
C GLN A 420 -8.85 26.95 16.02
N LEU A 421 -9.38 25.98 16.78
CA LEU A 421 -10.71 25.41 16.54
C LEU A 421 -11.81 26.44 16.77
N ASP A 422 -11.75 27.21 17.85
CA ASP A 422 -12.71 28.28 18.15
C ASP A 422 -12.72 29.35 17.03
N ALA A 423 -11.54 29.73 16.52
CA ALA A 423 -11.42 30.67 15.42
C ALA A 423 -12.05 30.12 14.12
N ALA A 424 -11.76 28.87 13.76
CA ALA A 424 -12.32 28.22 12.58
C ALA A 424 -13.85 28.08 12.65
N VAL A 425 -14.39 27.75 13.84
CA VAL A 425 -15.84 27.67 14.08
C VAL A 425 -16.50 29.05 13.96
N ALA A 426 -15.85 30.08 14.50
CA ALA A 426 -16.34 31.46 14.40
C ALA A 426 -16.35 31.97 12.96
N GLU A 427 -15.39 31.54 12.13
CA GLU A 427 -15.35 31.85 10.70
C GLU A 427 -16.49 31.15 9.93
N ASN A 428 -16.63 29.83 10.10
CA ASN A 428 -17.77 29.09 9.53
C ASN A 428 -18.07 27.79 10.30
N PRO A 429 -19.18 27.75 11.07
CA PRO A 429 -19.50 26.59 11.90
C PRO A 429 -19.94 25.35 11.10
N SER A 430 -20.30 25.52 9.82
CA SER A 430 -20.75 24.42 8.94
C SER A 430 -19.61 23.82 8.09
N ASN A 431 -18.44 24.44 8.11
CA ASN A 431 -17.28 23.92 7.38
C ASN A 431 -16.57 22.84 8.20
N PRO A 432 -16.20 21.70 7.56
CA PRO A 432 -15.27 20.75 8.16
C PRO A 432 -13.95 21.42 8.55
N ILE A 433 -13.39 20.97 9.66
CA ILE A 433 -12.05 21.37 10.12
C ILE A 433 -11.18 20.11 10.14
N PHE A 434 -10.07 20.13 9.42
CA PHE A 434 -9.16 18.99 9.32
C PHE A 434 -8.01 19.16 10.31
N VAL A 435 -7.82 18.18 11.18
CA VAL A 435 -6.80 18.24 12.23
C VAL A 435 -5.86 17.04 12.12
N THR A 436 -4.57 17.28 11.96
CA THR A 436 -3.54 16.26 11.86
C THR A 436 -2.67 16.28 13.10
N PHE A 437 -2.41 15.11 13.68
CA PHE A 437 -1.45 14.88 14.78
C PHE A 437 -0.96 13.44 14.70
N HIS A 438 0.13 13.10 15.37
CA HIS A 438 0.76 11.79 15.16
C HIS A 438 0.06 10.64 15.90
N GLN A 439 -0.07 10.71 17.23
CA GLN A 439 -0.71 9.63 18.00
C GLN A 439 -2.25 9.69 17.90
N PRO A 440 -2.92 8.60 17.47
CA PRO A 440 -4.38 8.58 17.35
C PRO A 440 -5.06 8.78 18.71
N VAL A 441 -6.31 9.25 18.70
CA VAL A 441 -7.06 9.37 19.96
C VAL A 441 -7.40 7.98 20.47
N LEU A 442 -7.12 7.72 21.75
CA LEU A 442 -7.33 6.44 22.41
C LEU A 442 -8.76 5.91 22.19
N ASN A 443 -8.88 4.62 21.82
CA ASN A 443 -10.15 3.91 21.62
C ASN A 443 -11.06 4.52 20.53
N THR A 444 -10.49 5.01 19.43
CA THR A 444 -11.26 5.54 18.29
C THR A 444 -11.07 4.76 17.00
N VAL A 445 -9.85 4.67 16.48
CA VAL A 445 -9.54 3.96 15.23
C VAL A 445 -8.79 2.65 15.49
N TYR A 446 -8.64 1.80 14.48
CA TYR A 446 -7.90 0.54 14.59
C TYR A 446 -6.51 0.76 15.21
N LEU A 447 -6.14 -0.08 16.17
CA LEU A 447 -4.92 -0.03 16.99
C LEU A 447 -4.77 1.17 17.92
N SER A 448 -5.72 2.10 17.96
CA SER A 448 -5.65 3.22 18.90
C SER A 448 -5.91 2.83 20.35
N ASP A 449 -6.39 1.61 20.63
CA ASP A 449 -6.49 1.03 21.96
C ASP A 449 -5.13 0.62 22.54
N GLU A 450 -4.18 0.26 21.69
CA GLU A 450 -2.80 -0.08 22.06
C GLU A 450 -1.84 1.12 21.91
N TRP A 451 -2.06 1.97 20.89
CA TRP A 451 -1.14 3.02 20.46
C TRP A 451 -1.70 4.44 20.56
N GLY A 452 -2.85 4.63 21.20
CA GLY A 452 -3.53 5.93 21.25
C GLY A 452 -3.21 6.79 22.48
N ASN A 453 -3.49 8.09 22.35
CA ASN A 453 -3.37 9.08 23.42
C ASN A 453 -4.75 9.65 23.81
N ALA A 454 -5.04 9.75 25.11
CA ALA A 454 -6.35 10.21 25.60
C ALA A 454 -6.49 11.74 25.70
N THR A 455 -5.41 12.49 25.61
CA THR A 455 -5.36 13.91 26.02
C THR A 455 -6.23 14.81 25.13
N LEU A 456 -6.14 14.62 23.80
CA LEU A 456 -6.77 15.52 22.84
C LEU A 456 -8.29 15.39 22.78
N ASP A 457 -8.87 14.24 23.18
CA ASP A 457 -10.33 14.04 23.20
C ASP A 457 -11.04 15.09 24.07
N SER A 458 -10.40 15.53 25.17
CA SER A 458 -10.94 16.54 26.08
C SER A 458 -11.31 17.86 25.39
N ILE A 459 -10.62 18.19 24.29
CA ILE A 459 -10.86 19.36 23.45
C ILE A 459 -11.73 19.00 22.25
N LEU A 460 -11.31 18.01 21.47
CA LEU A 460 -11.89 17.66 20.17
C LEU A 460 -13.37 17.28 20.25
N LYS A 461 -13.81 16.64 21.35
CA LYS A 461 -15.21 16.22 21.54
C LYS A 461 -16.25 17.33 21.46
N ASN A 462 -15.83 18.59 21.57
CA ASN A 462 -16.71 19.75 21.51
C ASN A 462 -16.94 20.27 20.07
N TYR A 463 -16.27 19.70 19.06
CA TYR A 463 -16.26 20.19 17.69
C TYR A 463 -16.69 19.10 16.69
N PRO A 464 -18.00 18.87 16.49
CA PRO A 464 -18.47 17.79 15.64
C PRO A 464 -18.10 17.91 14.16
N GLN A 465 -17.72 19.10 13.70
CA GLN A 465 -17.22 19.34 12.34
C GLN A 465 -15.75 18.95 12.14
N VAL A 466 -15.06 18.49 13.18
CA VAL A 466 -13.66 18.05 13.08
C VAL A 466 -13.55 16.67 12.42
N VAL A 467 -12.57 16.56 11.53
CA VAL A 467 -12.06 15.30 10.98
C VAL A 467 -10.58 15.20 11.32
N THR A 468 -10.21 14.22 12.14
CA THR A 468 -8.81 14.02 12.53
C THR A 468 -8.11 12.98 11.67
N PHE A 469 -6.82 13.19 11.43
CA PHE A 469 -5.93 12.24 10.78
C PHE A 469 -4.73 11.95 11.68
N ALA A 470 -4.48 10.67 11.96
CA ALA A 470 -3.36 10.24 12.79
C ALA A 470 -2.69 8.96 12.29
N GLY A 471 -1.37 8.89 12.49
CA GLY A 471 -0.49 7.78 12.11
C GLY A 471 -0.13 6.91 13.30
N HIS A 472 1.18 6.71 13.52
CA HIS A 472 1.83 6.10 14.69
C HIS A 472 1.59 4.60 14.88
N SER A 473 0.37 4.13 14.65
CA SER A 473 -0.04 2.73 14.82
C SER A 473 0.36 1.82 13.67
N HIS A 474 0.75 2.39 12.51
CA HIS A 474 1.01 1.64 11.27
C HIS A 474 -0.16 0.75 10.81
N ALA A 475 -1.36 0.98 11.33
CA ALA A 475 -2.56 0.22 11.04
C ALA A 475 -2.94 0.33 9.56
N VAL A 476 -3.49 -0.73 8.97
CA VAL A 476 -3.94 -0.74 7.58
C VAL A 476 -5.26 0.02 7.36
N LEU A 477 -5.49 0.52 6.13
CA LEU A 477 -6.75 1.18 5.73
C LEU A 477 -7.82 0.20 5.23
N GLU A 478 -7.47 -1.07 5.06
CA GLU A 478 -8.40 -2.15 4.72
C GLU A 478 -9.49 -2.29 5.79
N ASP A 479 -9.11 -2.18 7.07
CA ASP A 479 -10.00 -2.38 8.19
C ASP A 479 -10.99 -1.23 8.39
N GLU A 480 -12.29 -1.56 8.48
CA GLU A 480 -13.33 -0.55 8.64
C GLU A 480 -13.30 0.14 10.02
N ARG A 481 -12.54 -0.38 10.98
CA ARG A 481 -12.23 0.28 12.25
C ARG A 481 -11.21 1.42 12.08
N SER A 482 -10.55 1.57 10.92
CA SER A 482 -9.62 2.68 10.65
C SER A 482 -10.31 4.03 10.43
N ILE A 483 -11.64 4.07 10.49
CA ILE A 483 -12.45 5.28 10.62
C ILE A 483 -13.47 5.11 11.75
N TYR A 484 -13.72 6.16 12.52
CA TYR A 484 -14.72 6.14 13.59
C TYR A 484 -15.37 7.49 13.83
N GLN A 485 -16.66 7.48 14.14
CA GLN A 485 -17.46 8.67 14.46
C GLN A 485 -18.19 8.51 15.79
N LEU A 486 -17.93 9.42 16.72
CA LEU A 486 -18.64 9.51 18.01
C LEU A 486 -19.05 10.96 18.31
N ASN A 487 -18.07 11.80 18.68
CA ASN A 487 -18.28 13.23 18.91
C ASN A 487 -17.81 14.05 17.70
N TYR A 488 -16.81 13.55 16.99
CA TYR A 488 -16.20 14.04 15.76
C TYR A 488 -15.73 12.82 14.96
N THR A 489 -15.12 13.03 13.79
CA THR A 489 -14.61 11.94 12.94
C THR A 489 -13.13 11.72 13.20
N CYS A 490 -12.73 10.48 13.50
CA CYS A 490 -11.34 10.05 13.57
C CYS A 490 -10.99 9.15 12.38
N VAL A 491 -9.83 9.35 11.77
CA VAL A 491 -9.34 8.56 10.65
C VAL A 491 -7.86 8.20 10.87
N GLY A 492 -7.53 6.91 10.79
CA GLY A 492 -6.15 6.44 10.73
C GLY A 492 -5.56 6.67 9.34
N THR A 493 -4.26 6.98 9.25
CA THR A 493 -3.60 7.29 7.97
C THR A 493 -2.80 6.13 7.38
N SER A 494 -2.56 5.08 8.16
CA SER A 494 -1.60 4.02 7.86
C SER A 494 -0.16 4.52 7.73
N THR A 495 0.66 3.85 6.93
CA THR A 495 2.12 3.96 6.85
C THR A 495 2.61 3.92 5.41
N LEU A 496 3.82 4.45 5.15
CA LEU A 496 4.52 4.25 3.87
C LEU A 496 5.67 3.22 3.95
N THR A 497 5.89 2.59 5.11
CA THR A 497 7.07 1.74 5.33
C THR A 497 6.72 0.29 5.61
N TYR A 498 5.93 0.02 6.65
CA TYR A 498 5.48 -1.33 7.00
C TYR A 498 4.25 -1.25 7.88
N THR A 499 3.34 -2.22 7.77
CA THR A 499 2.18 -2.31 8.66
C THR A 499 2.46 -3.10 9.93
N GLU A 500 1.76 -2.73 11.01
CA GLU A 500 1.63 -3.50 12.24
C GLU A 500 0.15 -3.81 12.50
N LEU A 501 -0.11 -4.94 13.17
CA LEU A 501 -1.41 -5.48 13.53
C LEU A 501 -1.52 -5.65 15.05
N GLU A 502 -2.73 -5.89 15.58
CA GLU A 502 -2.93 -5.93 17.03
C GLU A 502 -2.21 -7.09 17.73
N SER A 503 -1.94 -6.91 19.02
CA SER A 503 -1.34 -7.96 19.83
C SER A 503 -2.27 -9.18 20.03
N GLY A 504 -1.69 -10.28 20.52
CA GLY A 504 -2.46 -11.46 20.95
C GLY A 504 -2.76 -12.50 19.86
N LYS A 505 -2.26 -12.35 18.63
CA LYS A 505 -2.27 -13.42 17.62
C LYS A 505 -0.96 -14.21 17.61
N ALA A 506 -1.06 -15.51 17.36
CA ALA A 506 0.07 -16.44 17.41
C ALA A 506 1.07 -16.27 16.26
N ASN A 507 0.73 -15.51 15.22
CA ASN A 507 1.62 -15.16 14.11
C ASN A 507 2.27 -13.76 14.24
N GLY A 508 2.15 -13.10 15.42
CA GLY A 508 2.83 -11.85 15.72
C GLY A 508 2.13 -10.60 15.17
N THR A 509 2.60 -9.41 15.61
CA THR A 509 2.07 -8.10 15.22
C THR A 509 2.61 -7.61 13.88
N ILE A 510 3.84 -8.01 13.53
CA ILE A 510 4.45 -7.70 12.22
C ILE A 510 4.26 -8.92 11.30
N PRO A 511 3.25 -8.91 10.41
CA PRO A 511 2.97 -10.07 9.59
C PRO A 511 4.00 -10.21 8.46
N PRO A 512 4.12 -11.41 7.84
CA PRO A 512 4.93 -11.58 6.64
C PRO A 512 4.53 -10.55 5.57
N ARG A 513 5.51 -9.98 4.84
CA ARG A 513 5.26 -8.98 3.79
C ARG A 513 4.65 -7.66 4.31
N ALA A 514 4.80 -7.35 5.60
CA ALA A 514 4.37 -6.06 6.17
C ALA A 514 4.92 -4.84 5.41
N SER A 515 6.12 -4.95 4.84
CA SER A 515 6.77 -3.89 4.05
C SER A 515 6.17 -3.66 2.65
N GLU A 516 5.22 -4.51 2.23
CA GLU A 516 4.47 -4.31 0.98
C GLU A 516 3.23 -3.43 1.15
N VAL A 517 3.05 -2.83 2.34
CA VAL A 517 1.97 -1.90 2.65
C VAL A 517 2.52 -0.48 2.63
N ALA A 518 2.05 0.33 1.68
CA ALA A 518 2.32 1.76 1.64
C ALA A 518 1.04 2.49 1.26
N GLN A 519 0.35 3.08 2.23
CA GLN A 519 -1.02 3.54 2.07
C GLN A 519 -1.21 4.99 2.54
N GLY A 520 -2.32 5.58 2.13
CA GLY A 520 -2.73 6.91 2.57
C GLY A 520 -4.09 7.30 2.03
N ILE A 521 -4.44 8.57 2.20
CA ILE A 521 -5.78 9.09 1.92
C ILE A 521 -5.72 10.24 0.92
N ILE A 522 -6.65 10.22 -0.03
CA ILE A 522 -6.93 11.30 -0.97
C ILE A 522 -8.32 11.83 -0.65
N GLY A 523 -8.38 13.02 -0.05
CA GLY A 523 -9.60 13.70 0.32
C GLY A 523 -10.08 14.67 -0.75
N THR A 524 -11.40 14.73 -0.96
CA THR A 524 -12.03 15.80 -1.76
C THR A 524 -13.23 16.38 -1.02
N ILE A 525 -13.36 17.71 -1.08
CA ILE A 525 -14.43 18.43 -0.38
C ILE A 525 -15.41 18.98 -1.41
N SER A 526 -16.69 18.72 -1.17
CA SER A 526 -17.82 19.26 -1.93
C SER A 526 -18.81 19.91 -0.97
N ASN A 527 -19.82 20.61 -1.49
CA ASN A 527 -20.84 21.25 -0.66
C ASN A 527 -21.64 20.23 0.19
N THR A 528 -21.79 19.00 -0.29
CA THR A 528 -22.63 17.97 0.35
C THR A 528 -21.85 16.92 1.12
N ALA A 529 -20.56 16.74 0.83
CA ALA A 529 -19.76 15.69 1.45
C ALA A 529 -18.25 15.97 1.46
N VAL A 530 -17.56 15.36 2.42
CA VAL A 530 -16.12 15.06 2.33
C VAL A 530 -15.97 13.61 1.89
N THR A 531 -15.25 13.36 0.80
CA THR A 531 -14.97 12.02 0.30
C THR A 531 -13.51 11.68 0.57
N LEU A 532 -13.25 10.56 1.24
CA LEU A 532 -11.92 10.05 1.55
C LEU A 532 -11.68 8.76 0.75
N GLN A 533 -10.84 8.85 -0.27
CA GLN A 533 -10.35 7.68 -1.00
C GLN A 533 -9.14 7.12 -0.27
N ARG A 534 -9.19 5.84 0.05
CA ARG A 534 -8.04 5.08 0.58
C ARG A 534 -7.23 4.56 -0.60
N TYR A 535 -5.90 4.69 -0.54
CA TYR A 535 -5.04 4.36 -1.66
C TYR A 535 -3.81 3.58 -1.21
N ASP A 536 -3.45 2.55 -1.97
CA ASP A 536 -2.22 1.79 -1.82
C ASP A 536 -1.23 2.28 -2.90
N PHE A 537 -0.21 3.02 -2.46
CA PHE A 537 0.85 3.53 -3.31
C PHE A 537 1.88 2.47 -3.68
N HIS A 538 2.00 1.38 -2.92
CA HIS A 538 2.89 0.29 -3.28
C HIS A 538 2.40 -0.40 -4.56
N ASN A 539 1.10 -0.74 -4.58
CA ASN A 539 0.43 -1.46 -5.67
C ASN A 539 -0.28 -0.55 -6.69
N ASP A 540 -0.28 0.77 -6.47
CA ASP A 540 -0.94 1.78 -7.32
C ASP A 540 -2.43 1.47 -7.55
N CYS A 541 -3.17 1.27 -6.47
CA CYS A 541 -4.59 0.94 -6.56
C CYS A 541 -5.41 1.54 -5.42
N GLN A 542 -6.70 1.70 -5.69
CA GLN A 542 -7.65 2.14 -4.67
C GLN A 542 -7.99 1.00 -3.71
N ILE A 543 -8.03 1.30 -2.42
CA ILE A 543 -8.47 0.38 -1.37
C ILE A 543 -9.98 0.58 -1.16
N LYS A 544 -10.76 -0.42 -1.56
CA LYS A 544 -12.23 -0.49 -1.32
C LYS A 544 -12.98 0.76 -1.81
N SER A 545 -14.25 0.88 -1.44
CA SER A 545 -15.03 2.09 -1.71
C SER A 545 -14.57 3.27 -0.86
N ASN A 546 -14.85 4.49 -1.31
CA ASN A 546 -14.50 5.69 -0.56
C ASN A 546 -15.32 5.78 0.74
N TRP A 547 -14.70 6.32 1.79
CA TRP A 547 -15.47 6.81 2.93
C TRP A 547 -16.10 8.17 2.58
N VAL A 548 -17.37 8.37 2.92
CA VAL A 548 -18.15 9.56 2.56
C VAL A 548 -18.77 10.15 3.84
N LEU A 549 -18.29 11.33 4.22
CA LEU A 549 -18.78 12.07 5.37
C LEU A 549 -19.81 13.10 4.90
N ASN A 550 -21.08 12.91 5.29
CA ASN A 550 -22.18 13.78 4.89
C ASN A 550 -22.10 15.15 5.59
N ARG A 551 -22.18 16.23 4.82
CA ARG A 551 -22.17 17.60 5.35
C ARG A 551 -23.60 18.12 5.59
N PRO A 552 -23.84 18.96 6.62
CA PRO A 552 -22.86 19.39 7.63
C PRO A 552 -22.45 18.23 8.56
N LEU A 553 -21.20 18.24 9.00
CA LEU A 553 -20.67 17.21 9.90
C LEU A 553 -21.24 17.43 11.30
N SER A 554 -22.10 16.51 11.72
CA SER A 554 -22.78 16.55 13.01
C SER A 554 -23.25 15.15 13.41
N LYS A 555 -23.56 14.93 14.69
CA LYS A 555 -23.87 13.58 15.20
C LYS A 555 -25.00 12.85 14.46
N ASN A 556 -25.97 13.59 13.91
CA ASN A 556 -27.07 13.04 13.12
C ASN A 556 -26.68 12.68 11.67
N THR A 557 -25.53 13.13 11.17
CA THR A 557 -25.00 12.79 9.84
C THR A 557 -23.90 11.73 9.89
N PHE A 558 -23.50 11.29 11.08
CA PHE A 558 -22.47 10.28 11.28
C PHE A 558 -22.97 8.88 10.89
N VAL A 559 -22.17 8.17 10.11
CA VAL A 559 -22.47 6.82 9.59
C VAL A 559 -21.39 5.80 9.96
N TYR A 560 -20.21 6.24 10.38
CA TYR A 560 -19.08 5.38 10.78
C TYR A 560 -19.05 5.13 12.30
N THR A 561 -20.19 4.80 12.88
CA THR A 561 -20.35 4.61 14.33
C THR A 561 -20.12 3.15 14.74
N SER A 562 -20.18 2.87 16.05
CA SER A 562 -20.11 1.50 16.60
C SER A 562 -21.24 0.59 16.14
N ALA A 563 -22.38 1.15 15.68
CA ALA A 563 -23.51 0.38 15.15
C ALA A 563 -23.13 -0.49 13.93
N ARG A 564 -22.02 -0.20 13.26
CA ARG A 564 -21.50 -1.06 12.17
C ARG A 564 -21.22 -2.48 12.64
N ALA A 565 -20.75 -2.65 13.87
CA ALA A 565 -20.53 -3.96 14.48
C ALA A 565 -21.82 -4.78 14.57
N ASP A 566 -22.96 -4.14 14.87
CA ASP A 566 -24.25 -4.84 14.96
C ASP A 566 -24.71 -5.33 13.59
N THR A 567 -24.43 -4.57 12.53
CA THR A 567 -24.85 -4.87 11.15
C THR A 567 -23.88 -5.73 10.35
N SER A 568 -22.65 -6.00 10.84
CA SER A 568 -21.70 -6.88 10.14
C SER A 568 -22.26 -8.30 9.98
N ALA A 569 -21.85 -9.01 8.92
CA ALA A 569 -22.16 -10.43 8.78
C ALA A 569 -21.00 -11.25 9.37
N ALA A 570 -21.28 -12.44 9.90
CA ALA A 570 -20.20 -13.36 10.21
C ALA A 570 -19.60 -13.91 8.90
N PRO A 571 -18.28 -14.19 8.85
CA PRO A 571 -17.68 -14.89 7.73
C PRO A 571 -18.31 -16.28 7.52
N TYR A 572 -18.12 -16.85 6.34
CA TYR A 572 -18.59 -18.20 6.02
C TYR A 572 -17.60 -18.96 5.14
N PHE A 573 -17.59 -20.28 5.28
CA PHE A 573 -16.87 -21.16 4.36
C PHE A 573 -17.81 -21.60 3.24
N GLU A 574 -17.31 -21.63 2.00
CA GLU A 574 -18.09 -22.12 0.87
C GLU A 574 -18.24 -23.64 0.90
N ALA A 575 -19.27 -24.14 0.23
CA ALA A 575 -19.43 -25.57 0.03
C ALA A 575 -18.18 -26.13 -0.68
N GLY A 576 -17.51 -27.09 -0.04
CA GLY A 576 -16.29 -27.69 -0.55
C GLY A 576 -14.98 -27.08 -0.03
N SER A 577 -15.02 -26.07 0.85
CA SER A 577 -13.86 -25.67 1.66
C SER A 577 -13.33 -26.84 2.47
N LYS A 578 -12.00 -27.00 2.54
CA LYS A 578 -11.35 -28.13 3.21
C LYS A 578 -10.20 -27.69 4.10
N VAL A 579 -9.88 -28.53 5.08
CA VAL A 579 -8.63 -28.51 5.83
C VAL A 579 -7.87 -29.80 5.54
N THR A 580 -6.61 -29.68 5.13
CA THR A 580 -5.69 -30.80 4.96
C THR A 580 -4.57 -30.73 5.98
N THR A 581 -4.13 -31.88 6.48
CA THR A 581 -3.03 -32.00 7.43
C THR A 581 -1.80 -32.60 6.75
N SER A 582 -0.63 -32.01 6.98
CA SER A 582 0.66 -32.47 6.46
C SER A 582 1.75 -32.31 7.52
N ASN A 583 2.98 -32.75 7.23
CA ASN A 583 4.14 -32.64 8.12
C ASN A 583 3.87 -33.08 9.56
N ILE A 584 3.11 -34.18 9.71
CA ILE A 584 2.71 -34.68 11.02
C ILE A 584 3.94 -35.29 11.70
N THR A 585 4.25 -34.81 12.89
CA THR A 585 5.28 -35.36 13.78
C THR A 585 4.61 -36.02 14.99
N ASN A 586 5.40 -36.45 15.97
CA ASN A 586 4.87 -36.91 17.25
C ASN A 586 4.36 -35.77 18.14
N VAL A 587 4.63 -34.50 17.81
CA VAL A 587 4.24 -33.35 18.64
C VAL A 587 3.63 -32.17 17.87
N SER A 588 3.43 -32.30 16.56
CA SER A 588 2.94 -31.21 15.70
C SER A 588 2.31 -31.70 14.40
N ALA A 589 1.59 -30.81 13.73
CA ALA A 589 1.12 -30.98 12.35
C ALA A 589 0.98 -29.61 11.66
N THR A 590 1.12 -29.57 10.33
CA THR A 590 0.78 -28.39 9.52
C THR A 590 -0.64 -28.52 9.00
N LEU A 591 -1.46 -27.51 9.26
CA LEU A 591 -2.82 -27.37 8.74
C LEU A 591 -2.80 -26.44 7.54
N THR A 592 -3.36 -26.87 6.41
CA THR A 592 -3.61 -26.01 5.24
C THR A 592 -5.09 -25.98 4.97
N PHE A 593 -5.70 -24.80 4.89
CA PHE A 593 -7.14 -24.66 4.75
C PHE A 593 -7.57 -23.59 3.76
N THR A 594 -8.70 -23.81 3.10
CA THR A 594 -9.38 -22.80 2.28
C THR A 594 -9.79 -21.63 3.16
N GLN A 595 -9.47 -20.40 2.76
CA GLN A 595 -9.93 -19.22 3.49
C GLN A 595 -11.46 -19.11 3.47
N ALA A 596 -12.03 -18.62 4.57
CA ALA A 596 -13.43 -18.22 4.60
C ALA A 596 -13.63 -16.97 3.71
N LYS A 597 -14.89 -16.68 3.39
CA LYS A 597 -15.32 -15.47 2.70
C LYS A 597 -16.09 -14.57 3.65
N ASP A 598 -16.01 -13.28 3.38
CA ASP A 598 -16.79 -12.25 4.05
C ASP A 598 -17.18 -11.17 3.03
N VAL A 599 -18.22 -10.40 3.31
CA VAL A 599 -18.66 -9.27 2.47
C VAL A 599 -17.65 -8.11 2.48
N ASP A 600 -16.90 -8.00 3.58
CA ASP A 600 -15.74 -7.14 3.70
C ASP A 600 -14.45 -7.95 3.53
N PHE A 601 -13.94 -8.58 4.58
CA PHE A 601 -12.84 -9.54 4.54
C PHE A 601 -12.82 -10.40 5.82
N VAL A 602 -12.12 -11.52 5.76
CA VAL A 602 -11.84 -12.32 6.97
C VAL A 602 -10.61 -11.74 7.63
N HIS A 603 -10.78 -11.09 8.77
CA HIS A 603 -9.71 -10.41 9.50
C HIS A 603 -8.73 -11.41 10.15
N SER A 604 -9.27 -12.47 10.76
CA SER A 604 -8.47 -13.43 11.52
C SER A 604 -9.14 -14.80 11.56
N TYR A 605 -8.41 -15.80 12.05
CA TYR A 605 -8.91 -17.14 12.29
C TYR A 605 -8.66 -17.56 13.74
N ARG A 606 -9.53 -18.43 14.25
CA ARG A 606 -9.31 -19.17 15.49
C ARG A 606 -9.22 -20.65 15.16
N ILE A 607 -8.06 -21.26 15.44
CA ILE A 607 -7.78 -22.67 15.21
C ILE A 607 -7.77 -23.39 16.56
N GLN A 608 -8.78 -24.20 16.81
CA GLN A 608 -8.86 -25.01 18.02
C GLN A 608 -8.53 -26.46 17.72
N VAL A 609 -7.59 -27.03 18.46
CA VAL A 609 -7.24 -28.45 18.40
C VAL A 609 -7.80 -29.14 19.64
N TYR A 610 -8.57 -30.21 19.46
CA TYR A 610 -9.15 -30.99 20.53
C TYR A 610 -8.73 -32.45 20.48
N ASP A 611 -8.58 -33.06 21.64
CA ASP A 611 -8.38 -34.51 21.77
C ASP A 611 -9.70 -35.21 21.47
N THR A 612 -9.70 -36.14 20.50
CA THR A 612 -10.95 -36.79 20.04
C THR A 612 -11.51 -37.83 21.01
N ALA A 613 -10.71 -38.32 21.96
CA ALA A 613 -11.16 -39.27 22.96
C ALA A 613 -11.90 -38.56 24.10
N THR A 614 -11.45 -37.36 24.47
CA THR A 614 -12.00 -36.58 25.59
C THR A 614 -12.89 -35.41 25.17
N ASN A 615 -12.85 -35.02 23.89
CA ASN A 615 -13.43 -33.78 23.35
C ASN A 615 -12.93 -32.49 24.02
N ALA A 616 -11.80 -32.54 24.74
CA ALA A 616 -11.21 -31.36 25.37
C ALA A 616 -10.38 -30.56 24.36
N ILE A 617 -10.58 -29.24 24.31
CA ILE A 617 -9.70 -28.33 23.57
C ILE A 617 -8.34 -28.32 24.27
N VAL A 618 -7.31 -28.80 23.59
CA VAL A 618 -5.93 -28.88 24.11
C VAL A 618 -5.07 -27.70 23.64
N LYS A 619 -5.43 -27.07 22.53
CA LYS A 619 -4.77 -25.87 21.99
C LYS A 619 -5.78 -24.94 21.32
N ASP A 620 -5.51 -23.64 21.39
CA ASP A 620 -6.32 -22.58 20.79
C ASP A 620 -5.39 -21.51 20.22
N PHE A 621 -5.37 -21.36 18.89
CA PHE A 621 -4.48 -20.46 18.18
C PHE A 621 -5.28 -19.40 17.43
N PRO A 622 -5.36 -18.16 17.95
CA PRO A 622 -5.82 -17.03 17.17
C PRO A 622 -4.70 -16.58 16.21
N ILE A 623 -4.99 -16.44 14.92
CA ILE A 623 -4.03 -15.99 13.91
C ILE A 623 -4.65 -14.92 13.02
N PHE A 624 -3.85 -14.00 12.50
CA PHE A 624 -4.30 -13.13 11.41
C PHE A 624 -4.49 -13.91 10.10
N SER A 625 -5.41 -13.44 9.28
CA SER A 625 -5.37 -13.73 7.84
C SER A 625 -4.30 -12.85 7.17
N ASP A 626 -4.30 -12.80 5.85
CA ASP A 626 -3.51 -11.89 5.04
C ASP A 626 -4.30 -10.66 4.54
N PHE A 627 -5.34 -10.25 5.27
CA PHE A 627 -6.23 -9.13 4.89
C PHE A 627 -5.51 -7.81 4.63
N TYR A 628 -4.42 -7.55 5.36
CA TYR A 628 -3.58 -6.35 5.26
C TYR A 628 -2.88 -6.19 3.89
N LEU A 629 -2.91 -7.23 3.04
CA LEU A 629 -2.42 -7.14 1.67
C LEU A 629 -3.48 -6.62 0.68
N GLY A 630 -4.72 -6.44 1.12
CA GLY A 630 -5.86 -6.10 0.29
C GLY A 630 -6.55 -7.32 -0.32
N LEU A 631 -7.87 -7.22 -0.53
CA LEU A 631 -8.76 -8.30 -0.99
C LEU A 631 -8.29 -9.04 -2.24
N GLN A 632 -7.67 -8.33 -3.18
CA GLN A 632 -7.23 -8.92 -4.44
C GLN A 632 -5.96 -9.78 -4.30
N ARG A 633 -5.23 -9.64 -3.17
CA ARG A 633 -3.95 -10.32 -2.93
C ARG A 633 -4.01 -11.34 -1.79
N MET A 634 -5.15 -11.44 -1.08
CA MET A 634 -5.37 -12.50 -0.11
C MET A 634 -5.30 -13.87 -0.79
N ALA A 635 -4.54 -14.78 -0.20
CA ALA A 635 -4.38 -16.14 -0.67
C ALA A 635 -5.70 -16.91 -0.57
N SER A 636 -5.99 -17.79 -1.52
CA SER A 636 -7.18 -18.65 -1.43
C SER A 636 -7.07 -19.72 -0.31
N THR A 637 -5.86 -19.98 0.18
CA THR A 637 -5.57 -20.93 1.26
C THR A 637 -4.54 -20.38 2.23
N LEU A 638 -4.68 -20.68 3.51
CA LEU A 638 -3.67 -20.40 4.55
C LEU A 638 -3.09 -21.69 5.12
N SER A 639 -1.87 -21.59 5.63
CA SER A 639 -1.18 -22.68 6.31
C SER A 639 -0.70 -22.24 7.69
N TYR A 640 -0.92 -23.08 8.71
CA TYR A 640 -0.46 -22.84 10.07
C TYR A 640 0.00 -24.15 10.73
N SER A 641 1.17 -24.14 11.37
CA SER A 641 1.70 -25.30 12.09
C SER A 641 1.29 -25.28 13.55
N VAL A 642 0.53 -26.29 13.97
CA VAL A 642 0.14 -26.50 15.36
C VAL A 642 1.15 -27.39 16.06
N GLY A 643 1.67 -26.95 17.21
CA GLY A 643 2.70 -27.67 17.98
C GLY A 643 2.33 -27.90 19.44
N GLY A 644 3.21 -28.62 20.14
CA GLY A 644 3.03 -28.94 21.57
C GLY A 644 1.91 -29.96 21.82
N LEU A 645 1.77 -30.91 20.91
CA LEU A 645 0.82 -32.02 20.99
C LEU A 645 1.48 -33.26 21.61
N ASN A 646 0.68 -34.18 22.13
CA ASN A 646 1.15 -35.49 22.59
C ASN A 646 1.33 -36.46 21.41
N ALA A 647 2.27 -37.39 21.56
CA ALA A 647 2.53 -38.47 20.59
C ALA A 647 1.39 -39.49 20.55
N ASP A 648 1.27 -40.19 19.42
CA ASP A 648 0.30 -41.28 19.20
C ASP A 648 -1.14 -40.91 19.60
N THR A 649 -1.56 -39.67 19.34
CA THR A 649 -2.84 -39.13 19.81
C THR A 649 -3.70 -38.67 18.62
N ASN A 650 -4.98 -39.02 18.64
CA ASN A 650 -5.97 -38.61 17.65
C ASN A 650 -6.55 -37.24 18.01
N TYR A 651 -6.31 -36.24 17.15
CA TYR A 651 -6.83 -34.89 17.29
C TYR A 651 -7.88 -34.55 16.24
N GLY A 652 -8.83 -33.72 16.65
CA GLY A 652 -9.72 -32.99 15.76
C GLY A 652 -9.38 -31.50 15.76
N VAL A 653 -9.78 -30.81 14.70
CA VAL A 653 -9.53 -29.38 14.51
C VAL A 653 -10.83 -28.68 14.17
N HIS A 654 -11.07 -27.51 14.78
CA HIS A 654 -12.06 -26.53 14.35
C HIS A 654 -11.35 -25.26 13.88
N ILE A 655 -11.64 -24.81 12.67
CA ILE A 655 -11.12 -23.54 12.13
C ILE A 655 -12.28 -22.61 11.87
N TYR A 656 -12.29 -21.47 12.56
CA TYR A 656 -13.30 -20.42 12.43
C TYR A 656 -12.70 -19.18 11.76
N GLY A 657 -13.40 -18.58 10.81
CA GLY A 657 -13.10 -17.24 10.30
C GLY A 657 -13.75 -16.16 11.18
N ILE A 658 -13.05 -15.05 11.39
CA ILE A 658 -13.47 -13.92 12.23
C ILE A 658 -13.30 -12.63 11.44
N GLU A 659 -14.32 -11.78 11.41
CA GLU A 659 -14.30 -10.44 10.80
C GLU A 659 -13.85 -9.35 11.80
N SER A 660 -13.61 -8.13 11.32
CA SER A 660 -13.01 -7.02 12.08
C SER A 660 -13.73 -6.64 13.37
N PHE A 661 -15.05 -6.79 13.45
CA PHE A 661 -15.86 -6.53 14.65
C PHE A 661 -16.06 -7.77 15.54
N GLY A 662 -15.43 -8.91 15.19
CA GLY A 662 -15.35 -10.09 16.04
C GLY A 662 -16.43 -11.15 15.82
N LYS A 663 -17.32 -11.02 14.84
CA LYS A 663 -18.26 -12.09 14.49
C LYS A 663 -17.53 -13.28 13.87
N GLN A 664 -17.98 -14.47 14.26
CA GLN A 664 -17.30 -15.73 13.98
C GLN A 664 -18.16 -16.62 13.05
N SER A 665 -17.52 -17.27 12.08
CA SER A 665 -18.14 -18.24 11.18
C SER A 665 -18.58 -19.53 11.89
N GLN A 666 -19.29 -20.41 11.18
CA GLN A 666 -19.28 -21.84 11.50
C GLN A 666 -17.91 -22.44 11.12
N PRO A 667 -17.42 -23.48 11.83
CA PRO A 667 -16.09 -24.01 11.57
C PRO A 667 -16.06 -24.97 10.38
N ILE A 668 -14.90 -25.06 9.73
CA ILE A 668 -14.51 -26.27 8.99
C ILE A 668 -13.65 -27.16 9.87
N THR A 669 -13.74 -28.47 9.66
CA THR A 669 -13.18 -29.46 10.58
C THR A 669 -12.36 -30.52 9.85
N THR A 670 -11.35 -31.05 10.53
CA THR A 670 -10.61 -32.24 10.10
C THR A 670 -10.09 -33.00 11.32
N THR A 671 -9.56 -34.21 11.11
CA THR A 671 -8.90 -35.01 12.14
C THR A 671 -7.57 -35.51 11.66
N PHE A 672 -6.61 -35.68 12.56
CA PHE A 672 -5.30 -36.29 12.27
C PHE A 672 -4.76 -37.00 13.51
N THR A 673 -3.79 -37.90 13.30
CA THR A 673 -3.13 -38.64 14.37
C THR A 673 -1.66 -38.26 14.40
N THR A 674 -1.15 -37.78 15.54
CA THR A 674 0.29 -37.57 15.70
C THR A 674 1.05 -38.89 15.64
N LEU A 675 2.30 -38.84 15.18
CA LEU A 675 3.12 -40.05 15.11
C LEU A 675 3.46 -40.57 16.52
N PRO A 676 3.76 -41.87 16.68
CA PRO A 676 4.34 -42.40 17.90
C PRO A 676 5.69 -41.74 18.21
N GLU A 677 6.01 -41.65 19.50
CA GLU A 677 7.33 -41.20 19.93
C GLU A 677 8.41 -42.15 19.40
N GLN A 678 9.39 -41.59 18.68
CA GLN A 678 10.49 -42.36 18.14
C GLN A 678 11.55 -42.64 19.23
N PRO A 679 12.09 -43.86 19.33
CA PRO A 679 13.17 -44.15 20.27
C PRO A 679 14.42 -43.33 19.95
N PRO A 680 15.31 -43.10 20.93
CA PRO A 680 16.62 -42.48 20.67
C PRO A 680 17.42 -43.28 19.63
N VAL A 681 18.11 -42.57 18.74
CA VAL A 681 19.03 -43.13 17.74
C VAL A 681 20.46 -42.89 18.21
N ASP A 682 21.29 -43.93 18.19
CA ASP A 682 22.72 -43.83 18.46
C ASP A 682 23.42 -43.09 17.32
N VAL A 683 23.98 -41.92 17.61
CA VAL A 683 24.88 -41.15 16.73
C VAL A 683 26.28 -41.75 16.75
N LEU A 684 26.69 -42.31 17.90
CA LEU A 684 27.93 -43.05 18.12
C LEU A 684 27.68 -44.07 19.25
N ASN A 685 28.16 -45.31 19.14
CA ASN A 685 28.03 -46.33 20.19
C ASN A 685 29.25 -47.27 20.22
N VAL A 686 30.20 -46.97 21.09
CA VAL A 686 31.45 -47.70 21.26
C VAL A 686 31.44 -48.39 22.62
N ASN A 687 31.36 -49.72 22.65
CA ASN A 687 31.23 -50.50 23.89
C ASN A 687 32.29 -51.59 24.08
N PHE A 688 33.20 -51.74 23.12
CA PHE A 688 34.34 -52.66 23.13
C PHE A 688 34.01 -54.15 23.35
N THR A 689 32.73 -54.55 23.35
CA THR A 689 32.30 -55.90 23.76
C THR A 689 32.88 -57.02 22.91
N ASP A 690 33.13 -56.77 21.63
CA ASP A 690 33.76 -57.71 20.69
C ASP A 690 35.30 -57.66 20.70
N GLY A 691 35.90 -56.86 21.59
CA GLY A 691 37.34 -56.65 21.68
C GLY A 691 37.90 -55.63 20.69
N THR A 692 37.04 -54.89 19.98
CA THR A 692 37.45 -53.87 19.00
C THR A 692 36.93 -52.48 19.38
N ALA A 693 37.54 -51.43 18.82
CA ALA A 693 37.08 -50.05 18.99
C ALA A 693 36.03 -49.64 17.95
N LYS A 694 35.24 -50.61 17.45
CA LYS A 694 34.23 -50.38 16.44
C LYS A 694 33.05 -49.59 17.00
N ASP A 695 32.54 -48.67 16.19
CA ASP A 695 31.22 -48.07 16.39
C ASP A 695 30.10 -49.06 16.01
N ASN A 696 29.24 -49.35 16.97
CA ASN A 696 28.11 -50.28 16.86
C ASN A 696 26.80 -49.58 16.48
N SER A 697 26.82 -48.25 16.28
CA SER A 697 25.67 -47.53 15.73
C SER A 697 25.41 -47.96 14.28
N SER A 698 24.25 -47.58 13.74
CA SER A 698 23.96 -47.78 12.31
C SER A 698 24.90 -47.01 11.38
N TYR A 699 25.63 -46.02 11.90
CA TYR A 699 26.57 -45.22 11.12
C TYR A 699 27.93 -45.91 10.93
N ASN A 700 28.30 -46.84 11.82
CA ASN A 700 29.59 -47.55 11.78
C ASN A 700 30.75 -46.58 11.54
N THR A 701 30.78 -45.49 12.31
CA THR A 701 31.70 -44.37 12.15
C THR A 701 33.15 -44.84 12.13
N SER A 702 33.90 -44.36 11.14
CA SER A 702 35.32 -44.69 11.01
C SER A 702 36.12 -44.12 12.18
N TYR A 703 37.11 -44.88 12.65
CA TYR A 703 37.94 -44.50 13.78
C TYR A 703 39.43 -44.75 13.54
N LYS A 704 40.28 -44.11 14.34
CA LYS A 704 41.73 -44.35 14.40
C LYS A 704 42.19 -44.43 15.85
N LEU A 705 42.82 -45.54 16.20
CA LEU A 705 43.60 -45.68 17.43
C LEU A 705 44.97 -45.02 17.22
N LYS A 706 45.37 -44.14 18.13
CA LYS A 706 46.58 -43.32 18.02
C LYS A 706 47.57 -43.71 19.11
N ASN A 707 48.86 -43.62 18.82
CA ASN A 707 49.96 -43.90 19.76
C ASN A 707 49.85 -45.26 20.48
N ASN A 708 49.48 -46.30 19.74
CA ASN A 708 49.28 -47.66 20.28
C ASN A 708 48.19 -47.78 21.35
N ALA A 709 47.14 -46.95 21.32
CA ALA A 709 45.92 -47.22 22.09
C ALA A 709 45.39 -48.62 21.72
N GLN A 710 44.96 -49.41 22.71
CA GLN A 710 44.50 -50.79 22.52
C GLN A 710 43.24 -51.06 23.33
N VAL A 711 42.44 -52.00 22.83
CA VAL A 711 41.32 -52.57 23.57
C VAL A 711 41.81 -53.82 24.30
N GLN A 712 41.60 -53.88 25.61
CA GLN A 712 42.03 -55.00 26.45
C GLN A 712 40.98 -55.33 27.51
N LEU A 713 40.99 -56.58 27.98
CA LEU A 713 40.12 -57.02 29.08
C LEU A 713 40.59 -56.41 30.41
N ASP A 714 39.77 -55.58 31.04
CA ASP A 714 40.02 -55.08 32.40
C ASP A 714 39.61 -56.16 33.42
N SER A 715 40.55 -56.55 34.29
CA SER A 715 40.33 -57.63 35.27
C SER A 715 39.37 -57.26 36.39
N THR A 716 39.20 -55.97 36.69
CA THR A 716 38.31 -55.47 37.75
C THR A 716 36.88 -55.39 37.24
N LEU A 717 36.70 -54.80 36.05
CA LEU A 717 35.40 -54.62 35.41
C LEU A 717 34.89 -55.89 34.72
N LYS A 718 35.81 -56.82 34.38
CA LYS A 718 35.54 -58.03 33.58
C LYS A 718 34.91 -57.72 32.22
N LYS A 719 35.23 -56.53 31.67
CA LYS A 719 34.79 -56.05 30.35
C LYS A 719 36.00 -55.54 29.59
N ASN A 720 35.92 -55.57 28.26
CA ASN A 720 36.93 -54.95 27.42
C ASN A 720 36.83 -53.43 27.53
N VAL A 721 37.98 -52.76 27.61
CA VAL A 721 38.09 -51.31 27.72
C VAL A 721 39.17 -50.80 26.78
N LEU A 722 39.02 -49.57 26.30
CA LEU A 722 40.12 -48.81 25.71
C LEU A 722 41.07 -48.40 26.83
N VAL A 723 42.30 -48.93 26.79
CA VAL A 723 43.35 -48.64 27.79
C VAL A 723 44.16 -47.44 27.33
N LEU A 724 44.27 -46.43 28.21
CA LEU A 724 44.89 -45.16 27.91
C LEU A 724 45.97 -44.79 28.94
N ASP A 725 47.18 -44.51 28.48
CA ASP A 725 48.36 -44.29 29.34
C ASP A 725 48.73 -42.82 29.54
N GLY A 726 47.88 -41.90 29.08
CA GLY A 726 48.16 -40.46 29.06
C GLY A 726 48.98 -40.01 27.85
N THR A 727 49.24 -40.88 26.88
CA THR A 727 49.90 -40.54 25.60
C THR A 727 49.11 -40.97 24.38
N ASN A 728 48.13 -41.86 24.53
CA ASN A 728 47.36 -42.47 23.46
C ASN A 728 45.86 -42.16 23.58
N TYR A 729 45.11 -42.33 22.49
CA TYR A 729 43.70 -41.93 22.37
C TYR A 729 43.06 -42.56 21.12
N ALA A 730 41.75 -42.38 20.95
CA ALA A 730 41.00 -42.84 19.78
C ALA A 730 40.13 -41.73 19.18
N ASN A 731 40.30 -41.45 17.89
CA ASN A 731 39.48 -40.48 17.16
C ASN A 731 38.37 -41.18 16.37
N TYR A 732 37.13 -40.69 16.51
CA TYR A 732 35.96 -41.09 15.73
C TYR A 732 35.51 -39.93 14.84
N TYR A 733 35.47 -40.16 13.53
CA TYR A 733 35.14 -39.13 12.55
C TYR A 733 33.63 -39.03 12.33
N VAL A 734 32.92 -38.53 13.35
CA VAL A 734 31.47 -38.29 13.30
C VAL A 734 31.19 -37.19 12.27
N SER A 735 30.33 -37.46 11.29
CA SER A 735 30.04 -36.51 10.21
C SER A 735 29.19 -35.32 10.68
N ASP A 736 29.24 -34.21 9.95
CA ASP A 736 28.37 -33.05 10.23
C ASP A 736 26.88 -33.44 10.20
N ALA A 737 26.48 -34.35 9.30
CA ALA A 737 25.10 -34.86 9.26
C ALA A 737 24.71 -35.63 10.52
N GLN A 738 25.64 -36.38 11.12
CA GLN A 738 25.44 -37.06 12.40
C GLN A 738 25.37 -36.06 13.56
N LEU A 739 26.26 -35.06 13.59
CA LEU A 739 26.27 -34.01 14.62
C LEU A 739 25.00 -33.14 14.55
N ASN A 740 24.45 -32.89 13.36
CA ASN A 740 23.19 -32.17 13.21
C ASN A 740 21.99 -32.89 13.86
N LEU A 741 22.07 -34.20 14.12
CA LEU A 741 21.02 -34.93 14.82
C LEU A 741 20.96 -34.58 16.31
N ILE A 742 22.05 -34.08 16.90
CA ILE A 742 22.14 -33.71 18.31
C ILE A 742 22.06 -32.20 18.55
N SER A 743 21.82 -31.39 17.52
CA SER A 743 21.84 -29.91 17.64
C SER A 743 20.76 -29.33 18.56
N ASN A 744 19.65 -30.04 18.78
CA ASN A 744 18.55 -29.54 19.61
C ASN A 744 18.46 -30.24 20.98
N GLN A 745 18.96 -31.47 21.05
CA GLN A 745 18.88 -32.33 22.23
C GLN A 745 19.86 -33.49 22.07
N PHE A 746 20.41 -33.99 23.18
CA PHE A 746 21.32 -35.14 23.16
C PHE A 746 21.32 -35.91 24.47
N THR A 747 21.85 -37.12 24.40
CA THR A 747 22.42 -37.82 25.56
C THR A 747 23.85 -38.24 25.26
N LEU A 748 24.80 -37.92 26.14
CA LEU A 748 26.19 -38.38 26.11
C LEU A 748 26.41 -39.30 27.31
N GLU A 749 26.59 -40.58 27.05
CA GLU A 749 26.86 -41.62 28.05
C GLU A 749 28.32 -42.07 27.94
N THR A 750 29.03 -42.16 29.06
CA THR A 750 30.33 -42.81 29.11
C THR A 750 30.54 -43.60 30.40
N VAL A 751 31.30 -44.68 30.31
CA VAL A 751 31.86 -45.36 31.49
C VAL A 751 33.36 -45.31 31.41
N PHE A 752 33.98 -44.71 32.43
CA PHE A 752 35.41 -44.47 32.45
C PHE A 752 36.01 -44.60 33.85
N LYS A 753 37.33 -44.72 33.89
CA LYS A 753 38.16 -44.67 35.10
C LYS A 753 39.33 -43.75 34.82
N MET A 754 39.60 -42.82 35.74
CA MET A 754 40.83 -42.02 35.75
C MET A 754 41.84 -42.70 36.66
N ASN A 755 43.02 -43.05 36.18
CA ASN A 755 44.08 -43.62 37.03
C ASN A 755 44.79 -42.53 37.85
N THR A 756 44.89 -41.32 37.31
CA THR A 756 45.41 -40.13 37.99
C THR A 756 44.38 -39.00 37.96
N ILE A 757 44.40 -38.12 38.95
CA ILE A 757 43.63 -36.86 38.93
C ILE A 757 44.52 -35.77 38.35
N GLN A 758 44.12 -35.22 37.20
CA GLN A 758 44.82 -34.17 36.47
C GLN A 758 43.85 -33.51 35.48
N ASN A 759 44.31 -32.44 34.81
CA ASN A 759 43.58 -31.91 33.65
C ASN A 759 43.63 -32.93 32.51
N GLN A 760 42.48 -33.51 32.15
CA GLN A 760 42.39 -34.52 31.10
C GLN A 760 40.97 -34.65 30.54
N ALA A 761 40.89 -34.92 29.25
CA ALA A 761 39.71 -35.14 28.45
C ALA A 761 39.30 -36.61 28.46
N ILE A 762 38.04 -36.90 28.78
CA ILE A 762 37.51 -38.27 28.81
C ILE A 762 36.93 -38.62 27.44
N VAL A 763 35.98 -37.83 26.98
CA VAL A 763 35.39 -37.93 25.64
C VAL A 763 34.96 -36.54 25.21
N GLU A 764 35.46 -36.03 24.09
CA GLU A 764 35.04 -34.71 23.62
C GLU A 764 35.37 -34.41 22.14
N ASN A 765 34.76 -33.34 21.64
CA ASN A 765 35.13 -32.68 20.38
C ASN A 765 35.21 -31.15 20.49
N CYS A 766 35.56 -30.62 21.67
CA CYS A 766 35.50 -29.20 21.97
C CYS A 766 36.64 -28.42 21.31
N GLN A 767 36.38 -27.70 20.21
CA GLN A 767 37.41 -26.88 19.55
C GLN A 767 36.86 -25.53 19.07
N ASN A 768 36.44 -24.69 20.01
CA ASN A 768 35.60 -23.47 19.89
C ASN A 768 34.08 -23.71 19.98
N SER A 769 33.64 -24.95 19.79
CA SER A 769 32.29 -25.44 20.06
C SER A 769 32.33 -26.96 20.19
N GLY A 770 31.23 -27.61 20.57
CA GLY A 770 31.17 -29.07 20.72
C GLY A 770 30.58 -29.50 22.06
N ILE A 771 30.73 -30.81 22.33
CA ILE A 771 30.34 -31.42 23.59
C ILE A 771 31.45 -32.33 24.11
N GLY A 772 31.57 -32.45 25.44
CA GLY A 772 32.58 -33.33 26.02
C GLY A 772 32.61 -33.41 27.54
N PHE A 773 33.33 -34.39 28.05
CA PHE A 773 33.66 -34.52 29.48
C PHE A 773 35.14 -34.28 29.72
N GLU A 774 35.45 -33.35 30.60
CA GLU A 774 36.82 -33.01 31.02
C GLU A 774 36.94 -33.09 32.55
N SER A 775 38.09 -33.56 33.05
CA SER A 775 38.47 -33.50 34.44
C SER A 775 39.41 -32.33 34.68
N THR A 776 39.26 -31.66 35.82
CA THR A 776 40.22 -30.70 36.36
C THR A 776 41.31 -31.39 37.19
N SER A 777 42.37 -30.65 37.52
CA SER A 777 43.44 -31.07 38.44
C SER A 777 42.99 -31.37 39.87
N THR A 778 41.74 -31.07 40.22
CA THR A 778 41.13 -31.38 41.52
C THR A 778 40.23 -32.61 41.48
N GLY A 779 39.92 -33.15 40.29
CA GLY A 779 39.04 -34.30 40.10
C GLY A 779 37.57 -33.94 39.92
N LEU A 780 37.23 -32.65 39.81
CA LEU A 780 35.94 -32.22 39.28
C LEU A 780 35.87 -32.59 37.80
N VAL A 781 34.90 -33.43 37.43
CA VAL A 781 34.60 -33.78 36.04
C VAL A 781 33.37 -33.01 35.58
N GLU A 782 33.53 -32.25 34.51
CA GLU A 782 32.52 -31.35 33.96
C GLU A 782 32.11 -31.79 32.56
N LEU A 783 30.81 -31.69 32.29
CA LEU A 783 30.31 -31.63 30.92
C LEU A 783 30.57 -30.23 30.37
N TRP A 784 31.12 -30.15 29.17
CA TRP A 784 31.21 -28.96 28.35
C TRP A 784 30.22 -29.11 27.21
N ALA A 785 29.29 -28.16 27.04
CA ALA A 785 28.37 -28.15 25.90
C ALA A 785 28.19 -26.74 25.35
N TYR A 786 28.53 -26.51 24.08
CA TYR A 786 28.41 -25.19 23.44
C TYR A 786 26.98 -24.93 22.96
N ILE A 787 26.17 -24.31 23.81
CA ILE A 787 24.73 -24.11 23.61
C ILE A 787 24.44 -22.61 23.51
N GLY A 788 23.76 -22.20 22.44
CA GLY A 788 23.30 -20.80 22.28
C GLY A 788 24.46 -19.79 22.24
N GLY A 789 25.61 -20.18 21.71
CA GLY A 789 26.78 -19.29 21.54
C GLY A 789 27.77 -19.25 22.69
N SER A 790 27.64 -20.11 23.72
CA SER A 790 28.61 -20.20 24.84
C SER A 790 28.64 -21.62 25.43
N TYR A 791 29.75 -21.98 26.09
CA TYR A 791 29.80 -23.24 26.85
C TYR A 791 28.93 -23.17 28.11
N LYS A 792 28.17 -24.23 28.33
CA LYS A 792 27.39 -24.51 29.54
C LYS A 792 28.00 -25.73 30.23
N HIS A 793 27.97 -25.71 31.56
CA HIS A 793 28.63 -26.70 32.39
C HIS A 793 27.70 -27.25 33.47
N VAL A 794 27.92 -28.52 33.77
CA VAL A 794 27.44 -29.25 34.95
C VAL A 794 28.54 -30.21 35.36
N GLY A 795 28.75 -30.46 36.64
CA GLY A 795 29.93 -31.18 37.10
C GLY A 795 29.74 -32.01 38.37
N VAL A 796 30.66 -32.95 38.57
CA VAL A 796 30.68 -33.81 39.75
C VAL A 796 32.10 -34.14 40.19
N GLN A 797 32.35 -34.13 41.50
CA GLN A 797 33.65 -34.44 42.08
C GLN A 797 33.88 -35.96 42.10
N LEU A 798 34.94 -36.42 41.42
CA LEU A 798 35.30 -37.83 41.31
C LEU A 798 36.70 -38.11 41.88
N GLN A 799 36.99 -39.39 42.11
CA GLN A 799 38.26 -39.90 42.63
C GLN A 799 38.94 -40.82 41.61
N SER A 800 40.27 -40.91 41.63
CA SER A 800 41.02 -41.82 40.76
C SER A 800 40.84 -43.29 41.18
N GLY A 801 41.09 -44.20 40.24
CA GLY A 801 41.06 -45.65 40.44
C GLY A 801 39.65 -46.28 40.44
N ILE A 802 38.59 -45.49 40.30
CA ILE A 802 37.19 -45.93 40.35
C ILE A 802 36.54 -45.81 38.95
N TYR A 803 35.75 -46.81 38.57
CA TYR A 803 34.90 -46.73 37.38
C TYR A 803 33.59 -45.98 37.70
N TYR A 804 33.26 -45.00 36.89
CA TYR A 804 32.03 -44.24 36.98
C TYR A 804 31.22 -44.37 35.69
N HIS A 805 29.91 -44.50 35.83
CA HIS A 805 28.97 -44.31 34.73
C HIS A 805 28.45 -42.88 34.79
N LEU A 806 28.74 -42.10 33.76
CA LEU A 806 28.39 -40.70 33.67
C LEU A 806 27.49 -40.49 32.45
N VAL A 807 26.36 -39.83 32.65
CA VAL A 807 25.41 -39.51 31.57
C VAL A 807 25.04 -38.04 31.64
N ALA A 808 25.18 -37.36 30.52
CA ALA A 808 24.71 -36.00 30.32
C ALA A 808 23.50 -35.99 29.38
N THR A 809 22.47 -35.21 29.68
CA THR A 809 21.31 -35.01 28.79
C THR A 809 21.03 -33.53 28.59
N TYR A 810 20.68 -33.14 27.35
CA TYR A 810 20.12 -31.82 27.04
C TYR A 810 18.79 -31.97 26.33
N ASP A 811 17.72 -31.42 26.90
CA ASP A 811 16.34 -31.52 26.38
C ASP A 811 15.86 -30.25 25.63
N GLY A 812 16.77 -29.31 25.37
CA GLY A 812 16.46 -28.00 24.80
C GLY A 812 16.20 -26.90 25.83
N SER A 813 16.04 -27.26 27.11
CA SER A 813 15.77 -26.34 28.24
C SER A 813 16.69 -26.54 29.45
N ASN A 814 17.15 -27.77 29.69
CA ASN A 814 17.99 -28.13 30.83
C ASN A 814 19.13 -29.06 30.38
N LEU A 815 20.30 -28.78 30.93
CA LEU A 815 21.48 -29.63 30.88
C LEU A 815 21.59 -30.38 32.20
N ASN A 816 21.50 -31.71 32.18
CA ASN A 816 21.49 -32.54 33.38
C ASN A 816 22.68 -33.50 33.39
N LEU A 817 23.27 -33.72 34.56
CA LEU A 817 24.36 -34.68 34.78
C LEU A 817 23.92 -35.77 35.76
N TYR A 818 24.14 -37.01 35.38
CA TYR A 818 23.83 -38.19 36.17
C TYR A 818 25.10 -39.01 36.43
N LEU A 819 25.29 -39.41 37.68
CA LEU A 819 26.35 -40.32 38.12
C LEU A 819 25.73 -41.63 38.61
N ASN A 820 26.15 -42.75 38.02
CA ASN A 820 25.69 -44.09 38.41
C ASN A 820 24.15 -44.21 38.47
N GLY A 821 23.49 -43.63 37.47
CA GLY A 821 22.02 -43.64 37.37
C GLY A 821 21.28 -42.53 38.11
N GLN A 822 21.97 -41.71 38.92
CA GLN A 822 21.35 -40.70 39.78
C GLN A 822 21.70 -39.28 39.33
N LEU A 823 20.73 -38.36 39.33
CA LEU A 823 20.96 -36.95 39.01
C LEU A 823 21.86 -36.31 40.08
N VAL A 824 22.97 -35.69 39.67
CA VAL A 824 23.95 -35.08 40.57
C VAL A 824 24.13 -33.58 40.33
N ASP A 825 23.83 -33.07 39.14
CA ASP A 825 23.89 -31.65 38.83
C ASP A 825 22.95 -31.29 37.66
N SER A 826 22.50 -30.04 37.59
CA SER A 826 21.58 -29.54 36.56
C SER A 826 21.72 -28.03 36.36
N SER A 827 21.61 -27.58 35.12
CA SER A 827 21.69 -26.17 34.75
C SER A 827 20.71 -25.84 33.61
N ALA A 828 20.00 -24.72 33.72
CA ALA A 828 19.14 -24.24 32.65
C ALA A 828 19.97 -23.80 31.44
N ALA A 829 19.60 -24.26 30.25
CA ALA A 829 20.27 -23.92 29.00
C ALA A 829 19.25 -23.88 27.86
N SER A 830 19.41 -22.94 26.93
CA SER A 830 18.51 -22.79 25.78
C SER A 830 19.28 -22.44 24.53
N GLY A 831 18.82 -22.93 23.38
CA GLY A 831 19.43 -22.71 22.07
C GLY A 831 19.97 -24.00 21.46
N THR A 832 20.58 -23.88 20.28
CA THR A 832 21.15 -25.03 19.57
C THR A 832 22.58 -25.31 20.01
N ILE A 833 22.99 -26.56 19.92
CA ILE A 833 24.38 -27.01 20.07
C ILE A 833 25.09 -26.81 18.74
N SER A 834 26.22 -26.09 18.80
CA SER A 834 27.10 -25.91 17.64
C SER A 834 28.30 -26.85 17.73
N HIS A 835 28.79 -27.27 16.58
CA HIS A 835 29.98 -28.10 16.46
C HIS A 835 30.95 -27.53 15.42
N THR A 836 32.24 -27.71 15.66
CA THR A 836 33.28 -27.35 14.69
C THR A 836 33.44 -28.49 13.69
N SER A 837 33.17 -28.22 12.41
CA SER A 837 33.27 -29.23 11.35
C SER A 837 34.70 -29.78 11.23
N GLY A 838 34.81 -31.08 10.98
CA GLY A 838 36.08 -31.78 10.79
C GLY A 838 36.82 -32.15 12.09
N VAL A 839 36.31 -31.76 13.26
CA VAL A 839 36.86 -32.17 14.56
C VAL A 839 36.32 -33.56 14.92
N ALA A 840 37.22 -34.50 15.20
CA ALA A 840 36.83 -35.84 15.59
C ALA A 840 36.17 -35.84 16.99
N MET A 841 35.26 -36.78 17.25
CA MET A 841 34.90 -37.14 18.61
C MET A 841 36.03 -38.01 19.17
N CYS A 842 36.79 -37.49 20.12
CA CYS A 842 37.96 -38.15 20.67
C CYS A 842 37.61 -38.82 21.99
N LEU A 843 38.02 -40.08 22.14
CA LEU A 843 38.02 -40.81 23.41
C LEU A 843 39.44 -40.76 23.97
N GLY A 844 39.59 -40.11 25.13
CA GLY A 844 40.84 -40.01 25.87
C GLY A 844 41.72 -38.81 25.53
N GLY A 845 41.18 -37.74 24.92
CA GLY A 845 41.93 -36.54 24.58
C GLY A 845 41.03 -35.42 24.04
N ASP A 846 41.52 -34.18 24.09
CA ASP A 846 40.94 -32.99 23.46
C ASP A 846 41.48 -32.86 22.02
N PRO A 847 40.67 -33.10 20.98
CA PRO A 847 41.13 -33.19 19.60
C PRO A 847 41.32 -31.84 18.92
N ASP A 848 42.30 -31.79 18.00
CA ASP A 848 42.42 -30.71 17.03
C ASP A 848 41.89 -31.07 15.62
N THR A 849 41.72 -30.07 14.75
CA THR A 849 41.27 -30.22 13.35
C THR A 849 42.24 -31.02 12.48
N THR A 850 43.46 -31.29 12.95
CA THR A 850 44.44 -32.14 12.24
C THR A 850 44.37 -33.61 12.69
N GLY A 851 43.52 -33.92 13.67
CA GLY A 851 43.37 -35.24 14.25
C GLY A 851 44.50 -35.61 15.22
N ASN A 852 45.17 -34.63 15.80
CA ASN A 852 45.95 -34.81 17.03
C ASN A 852 45.08 -34.53 18.25
N ALA A 853 45.55 -34.87 19.45
CA ALA A 853 44.83 -34.57 20.69
C ALA A 853 45.77 -34.14 21.80
N THR A 854 45.28 -33.29 22.70
CA THR A 854 45.92 -32.87 23.94
C THR A 854 45.08 -33.30 25.15
N LEU A 855 45.40 -32.86 26.37
CA LEU A 855 44.68 -33.24 27.61
C LEU A 855 44.44 -34.75 27.73
N LEU A 856 45.47 -35.55 27.45
CA LEU A 856 45.31 -37.00 27.26
C LEU A 856 44.96 -37.72 28.58
N LEU A 857 43.96 -38.60 28.52
CA LEU A 857 43.50 -39.38 29.66
C LEU A 857 44.53 -40.45 30.03
N ASN A 858 44.94 -40.45 31.30
CA ASN A 858 45.55 -41.63 31.91
C ASN A 858 44.45 -42.42 32.63
N GLY A 859 43.94 -43.46 31.99
CA GLY A 859 42.69 -44.09 32.40
C GLY A 859 42.19 -45.17 31.45
N ASN A 860 40.95 -45.59 31.66
CA ASN A 860 40.28 -46.59 30.83
C ASN A 860 38.88 -46.08 30.44
N ILE A 861 38.42 -46.38 29.23
CA ILE A 861 37.04 -46.12 28.78
C ILE A 861 36.40 -47.45 28.39
N ALA A 862 35.27 -47.79 28.99
CA ALA A 862 34.53 -49.04 28.76
C ALA A 862 33.30 -48.85 27.86
N LEU A 863 32.78 -47.63 27.77
CA LEU A 863 31.62 -47.30 26.95
C LEU A 863 31.65 -45.82 26.60
N THR A 864 31.30 -45.49 25.37
CA THR A 864 30.86 -44.15 24.96
C THR A 864 29.67 -44.29 24.02
N ARG A 865 28.56 -43.62 24.33
CA ARG A 865 27.38 -43.56 23.47
C ARG A 865 26.87 -42.13 23.37
N ILE A 866 26.50 -41.71 22.16
CA ILE A 866 25.84 -40.43 21.89
C ILE A 866 24.49 -40.74 21.26
N MET A 867 23.41 -40.21 21.81
CA MET A 867 22.04 -40.36 21.30
C MET A 867 21.47 -39.00 20.86
N ASN A 868 20.66 -38.99 19.81
CA ASN A 868 20.00 -37.80 19.27
C ASN A 868 18.82 -37.26 20.10
N LYS A 869 18.61 -37.80 21.31
CA LYS A 869 17.56 -37.37 22.22
C LYS A 869 18.06 -37.36 23.66
N ALA A 870 17.56 -36.43 24.47
CA ALA A 870 17.59 -36.58 25.91
C ALA A 870 16.70 -37.76 26.32
N ILE A 871 17.20 -38.60 27.23
CA ILE A 871 16.44 -39.71 27.81
C ILE A 871 15.99 -39.37 29.22
N SER A 872 14.98 -40.07 29.73
CA SER A 872 14.46 -39.83 31.07
C SER A 872 15.44 -40.31 32.15
N ALA A 873 15.33 -39.79 33.37
CA ALA A 873 16.12 -40.27 34.52
C ALA A 873 15.95 -41.78 34.77
N ALA A 874 14.76 -42.34 34.50
CA ALA A 874 14.49 -43.77 34.61
C ALA A 874 15.25 -44.58 33.54
N ASP A 875 15.37 -44.05 32.33
CA ASP A 875 16.17 -44.67 31.27
C ASP A 875 17.66 -44.60 31.61
N VAL A 876 18.14 -43.49 32.18
CA VAL A 876 19.53 -43.36 32.66
C VAL A 876 19.86 -44.41 33.72
N GLN A 877 18.96 -44.60 34.70
CA GLN A 877 19.11 -45.66 35.72
C GLN A 877 19.09 -47.06 35.09
N SER A 878 18.28 -47.26 34.05
CA SER A 878 18.22 -48.52 33.31
C SER A 878 19.51 -48.79 32.55
N LEU A 879 20.12 -47.78 31.93
CA LEU A 879 21.43 -47.87 31.28
C LEU A 879 22.52 -48.27 32.28
N TYR A 880 22.56 -47.63 33.45
CA TYR A 880 23.50 -47.98 34.51
C TYR A 880 23.36 -49.45 34.94
N THR A 881 22.13 -49.87 35.20
CA THR A 881 21.82 -51.25 35.60
C THR A 881 22.20 -52.26 34.51
N LYS A 882 21.93 -51.93 33.24
CA LYS A 882 22.32 -52.74 32.08
C LYS A 882 23.83 -52.84 31.93
N PHE A 883 24.58 -51.78 32.25
CA PHE A 883 26.03 -51.80 32.21
C PHE A 883 26.65 -52.66 33.32
N LEU A 884 26.04 -52.72 34.51
CA LEU A 884 26.53 -53.56 35.61
C LEU A 884 26.32 -55.07 35.37
N ASN A 885 25.24 -55.42 34.69
CA ASN A 885 24.95 -56.80 34.27
C ASN A 885 25.76 -57.19 33.02
#